data_AF-A0A8H3FLH3-F1
#
_entry.id   AF-A0A8H3FLH3-F1
#
_cell.length_a   1.000
_cell.length_b   1.000
_cell.length_c   1.000
_cell.angle_alpha   90.00
_cell.angle_beta   90.00
_cell.angle_gamma   90.00
#
_symmetry.space_group_name_H-M   'P 1'
#
loop_
_entity.id
_entity.type
_entity.pdbx_description
1 polymer ?
#
loop_
_entity_poly.entity_id
_entity_poly.type
_entity_poly.pdbx_seq_one_letter_code
_entity_poly.pdbx_strand_id
1 'polypeptide(L)'
;MSDHERRTPSVGDPRSQSPVSVISRFSYEEYRGSNNGESPHPGHESTASRASSISASSQLSAHRIGLARPLSAAMILSNDRFTSSVTPDLARGNGLDSAEQIFSVKTPTIKTESYDQNKKESDEGKGRPMWNPFWLWRNTLIGFMLIIFSTGLFVLSPTSITSLNVTLTATTQFGPYNGPSTQDLPATPWYTYYGILENGLGYPNGTSNNVAFQSLEPRSGVPRNATITATVSAFYPQLDCEVADIHHSLTANVSADAPGPALGIVLDSASCTASNSKGLCDPQTQDCPSQAFIYDMYTLNSIFSNDDCQIASDDAYILFVIGDVRYEQNASSGSLPSQEVSIANISGLICKPSYTISPAQLVLNPAFAGTLAGAAISRAGSAPSTKLPGFTNSDLTSFWYETLSAVGTLYNNDTDVDETLFHFMADANNHSGIEVLLDPSVQSVAASAVFAAVMAQFAREYLLAPTDTILEGQVAYNENRLHVRGLSVKLIVAGLFLSICAAIVVLLYRPYDVVPRNPDSIAFVSTILASSDSLTNSLQSTGHLPDEALEQHLQGNSYQTAFSHSRGSFMIERQEASNWPLPRLRLSKMMQTSVISPSRYAKHHRGPPNSVPSTGLESRWWRPFTLGLPFVLVSLALPIVAIVLLEIVQQYSNKHDGLVDTPDALTSVEVLSNYLPAAFMMAISIMFNSVDLTVMIFAPYSALARGNLPARRTIMSNVLGKIPVLGLVEAIIVRHWAVIFSTIAAIVGTLLTIVVSGLYVSNAVPKSSSISIQRGDQFNLSWTNSVNNDSNAGTMFALIEEFNLSYPKFTYDELALPTIQLVDQSLDTQEILQVQLPATRATLNCTVVPSQGITVSTSNQGSGGQANVTVETLLPEDCLFGGPEGNDPSITFNNNFQMSLLKTTLNESYCGIVLDLHVAPSFGDSIGFESYGDGVGSSEADNPSGCPSLGFIFGYFTVGDDTNINATALVCSQLMEEVQAETYFLLPSLDLDPSKPPVPDESTVKYLANQTDALPYRIQVAFDGEVTAYNGTGAFQPGSPTALDPFFQSLLYGQEYIDPISLTGPGNTGRLINATNHIYRRYMAQALNSNMRQNLSSAEQSTIDAILINPNRSRLAQDEVSKVILQVLLAIMLVCGASAYLLSDAKRVLPHSPTSIAGIASLLAGSELVDGSAAPGGTESIGDKESKREGIFEGGLFGLGWWEGGEEGRGEKRFGIGVGKAQRRI
;
A
#
# COMPACT_ATOMS: atom_id res chain seq x y z
N MET A 1 -46.53 23.76 4.36
CA MET A 1 -47.01 25.15 4.48
C MET A 1 -45.78 26.05 4.41
N SER A 2 -45.47 26.73 3.31
CA SER A 2 -46.12 26.78 1.98
C SER A 2 -45.22 27.64 1.06
N ASP A 3 -45.17 27.53 -0.27
CA ASP A 3 -45.52 26.46 -1.22
C ASP A 3 -44.82 26.79 -2.58
N HIS A 4 -44.95 25.92 -3.58
CA HIS A 4 -44.25 25.97 -4.87
C HIS A 4 -44.75 27.01 -5.92
N GLU A 5 -43.90 27.20 -6.94
CA GLU A 5 -44.18 27.13 -8.41
C GLU A 5 -44.19 28.38 -9.34
N ARG A 6 -43.18 28.39 -10.24
CA ARG A 6 -43.19 28.57 -11.72
C ARG A 6 -44.40 29.26 -12.43
N ARG A 7 -44.11 30.10 -13.43
CA ARG A 7 -44.14 29.75 -14.90
C ARG A 7 -43.80 30.93 -15.85
N THR A 8 -43.55 30.60 -17.12
CA THR A 8 -43.29 31.48 -18.28
C THR A 8 -44.54 31.73 -19.13
N PRO A 9 -44.49 32.65 -20.11
CA PRO A 9 -44.58 32.22 -21.52
C PRO A 9 -43.45 32.78 -22.45
N SER A 10 -43.72 32.96 -23.75
CA SER A 10 -42.73 32.69 -24.82
C SER A 10 -43.12 33.25 -26.22
N VAL A 11 -42.30 32.90 -27.25
CA VAL A 11 -42.51 32.97 -28.72
C VAL A 11 -41.88 34.17 -29.46
N GLY A 12 -41.12 33.89 -30.54
CA GLY A 12 -40.64 34.87 -31.53
C GLY A 12 -39.44 34.46 -32.40
N ASP A 13 -39.55 33.42 -33.26
CA ASP A 13 -38.50 32.96 -34.21
C ASP A 13 -39.11 32.77 -35.62
N PRO A 14 -38.38 32.99 -36.73
CA PRO A 14 -38.01 31.83 -37.57
C PRO A 14 -36.66 31.91 -38.34
N ARG A 15 -35.73 31.00 -38.00
CA ARG A 15 -35.01 30.04 -38.89
C ARG A 15 -34.50 30.46 -40.29
N SER A 16 -33.22 30.14 -40.57
CA SER A 16 -32.88 29.13 -41.62
C SER A 16 -31.45 28.52 -41.54
N GLN A 17 -31.39 27.23 -41.23
CA GLN A 17 -30.36 26.23 -41.61
C GLN A 17 -28.89 26.33 -41.11
N SER A 18 -28.21 25.18 -41.16
CA SER A 18 -26.92 24.78 -40.55
C SER A 18 -26.54 23.38 -41.12
N PRO A 19 -25.49 22.66 -40.65
CA PRO A 19 -24.14 23.01 -40.18
C PRO A 19 -23.02 22.27 -40.98
N VAL A 20 -21.74 22.46 -40.62
CA VAL A 20 -20.63 21.52 -40.95
C VAL A 20 -19.70 21.37 -39.73
N SER A 21 -19.01 20.23 -39.59
CA SER A 21 -18.11 19.84 -38.50
C SER A 21 -16.85 19.13 -39.06
N VAL A 22 -16.02 18.50 -38.19
CA VAL A 22 -14.70 17.85 -38.47
C VAL A 22 -13.55 18.90 -38.47
N ILE A 23 -12.45 18.84 -37.71
CA ILE A 23 -11.57 17.82 -37.06
C ILE A 23 -10.26 17.54 -37.82
N SER A 24 -9.14 17.73 -37.11
CA SER A 24 -7.77 17.22 -37.33
C SER A 24 -6.88 17.73 -38.50
N ARG A 25 -5.59 17.92 -38.15
CA ARG A 25 -4.33 17.58 -38.87
C ARG A 25 -4.32 17.55 -40.42
N PHE A 26 -3.27 18.12 -41.04
CA PHE A 26 -2.11 17.34 -41.53
C PHE A 26 -0.94 18.22 -42.03
N SER A 27 0.18 17.56 -42.35
CA SER A 27 1.56 18.05 -42.55
C SER A 27 1.89 18.74 -43.90
N TYR A 28 3.15 19.20 -44.01
CA TYR A 28 4.00 19.03 -45.21
C TYR A 28 4.92 17.81 -44.97
N GLU A 29 5.16 16.85 -45.87
CA GLU A 29 5.84 16.90 -47.20
C GLU A 29 7.36 17.17 -47.08
N GLU A 30 8.27 16.52 -47.82
CA GLU A 30 8.11 15.61 -48.98
C GLU A 30 9.29 14.61 -49.09
N TYR A 31 9.07 13.38 -49.61
CA TYR A 31 9.78 12.86 -50.81
C TYR A 31 9.20 11.51 -51.27
N ARG A 32 9.40 11.15 -52.55
CA ARG A 32 8.61 10.09 -53.22
C ARG A 32 9.42 9.22 -54.18
N GLY A 33 9.28 7.90 -54.03
CA GLY A 33 9.70 6.88 -55.01
C GLY A 33 8.48 6.14 -55.58
N SER A 34 8.47 5.85 -56.88
CA SER A 34 7.32 5.29 -57.60
C SER A 34 7.68 3.97 -58.29
N ASN A 35 6.75 3.01 -58.32
CA ASN A 35 6.28 2.45 -59.61
C ASN A 35 5.04 1.54 -59.50
N ASN A 36 4.36 1.42 -60.64
CA ASN A 36 3.26 0.48 -60.92
C ASN A 36 3.79 -0.98 -60.99
N GLY A 37 3.01 -2.05 -60.87
CA GLY A 37 1.55 -2.17 -60.75
C GLY A 37 0.93 -2.86 -61.97
N GLU A 38 0.47 -4.11 -61.82
CA GLU A 38 -0.32 -4.84 -62.84
C GLU A 38 -1.11 -6.02 -62.23
N SER A 39 -2.13 -6.52 -62.95
CA SER A 39 -3.00 -7.65 -62.57
C SER A 39 -3.30 -8.51 -63.81
N PRO A 40 -3.62 -9.83 -63.70
CA PRO A 40 -5.03 -10.21 -63.52
C PRO A 40 -5.35 -11.57 -62.84
N HIS A 41 -6.64 -11.80 -62.61
CA HIS A 41 -7.35 -13.08 -62.34
C HIS A 41 -7.57 -13.90 -63.67
N PRO A 42 -8.36 -15.02 -63.80
CA PRO A 42 -9.34 -15.66 -62.87
C PRO A 42 -9.49 -17.21 -62.89
N GLY A 43 -10.49 -17.73 -62.15
CA GLY A 43 -11.16 -19.05 -62.36
C GLY A 43 -11.00 -20.06 -61.21
N HIS A 44 -11.92 -20.98 -60.88
CA HIS A 44 -13.33 -21.34 -61.22
C HIS A 44 -13.86 -22.06 -59.92
N GLU A 45 -15.13 -22.14 -59.48
CA GLU A 45 -16.47 -21.69 -59.92
C GLU A 45 -17.41 -21.55 -58.67
N SER A 46 -18.61 -20.92 -58.72
CA SER A 46 -19.97 -21.44 -59.04
C SER A 46 -20.50 -22.64 -58.20
N THR A 47 -21.77 -22.72 -57.80
CA THR A 47 -22.97 -21.90 -58.14
C THR A 47 -24.01 -21.80 -57.00
N ALA A 48 -24.64 -20.60 -56.85
CA ALA A 48 -26.05 -20.32 -56.48
C ALA A 48 -26.66 -20.87 -55.14
N SER A 49 -27.76 -20.33 -54.56
CA SER A 49 -28.72 -19.32 -55.05
C SER A 49 -29.43 -18.54 -53.91
N ARG A 50 -29.80 -17.26 -54.18
CA ARG A 50 -31.04 -16.49 -53.85
C ARG A 50 -31.80 -16.68 -52.50
N ALA A 51 -32.49 -15.67 -51.93
CA ALA A 51 -32.53 -14.20 -52.08
C ALA A 51 -33.56 -13.57 -51.09
N SER A 52 -33.52 -12.23 -50.90
CA SER A 52 -34.65 -11.31 -50.57
C SER A 52 -35.39 -11.43 -49.20
N SER A 53 -35.98 -10.39 -48.59
CA SER A 53 -35.84 -8.90 -48.73
C SER A 53 -36.77 -8.11 -47.76
N ILE A 54 -36.42 -6.84 -47.47
CA ILE A 54 -37.33 -5.67 -47.24
C ILE A 54 -38.09 -5.49 -45.89
N SER A 55 -38.10 -4.22 -45.43
CA SER A 55 -38.95 -3.55 -44.40
C SER A 55 -38.87 -4.04 -42.94
N ALA A 56 -38.77 -3.24 -41.86
CA ALA A 56 -38.96 -1.80 -41.52
C ALA A 56 -40.29 -1.42 -40.82
N SER A 57 -40.18 -0.96 -39.56
CA SER A 57 -41.15 -0.17 -38.74
C SER A 57 -42.55 -0.80 -38.47
N SER A 58 -43.08 -0.88 -37.24
CA SER A 58 -43.41 0.27 -36.37
C SER A 58 -44.20 -0.12 -35.09
N GLN A 59 -44.14 0.77 -34.07
CA GLN A 59 -45.19 1.16 -33.10
C GLN A 59 -45.84 0.22 -32.04
N LEU A 60 -45.56 0.58 -30.76
CA LEU A 60 -46.49 0.97 -29.65
C LEU A 60 -47.28 -0.04 -28.76
N SER A 61 -47.07 0.16 -27.44
CA SER A 61 -48.02 -0.02 -26.32
C SER A 61 -48.37 -1.45 -25.89
N ALA A 62 -48.70 -1.77 -24.62
CA ALA A 62 -48.48 -1.12 -23.31
C ALA A 62 -48.81 -2.13 -22.19
N HIS A 63 -48.48 -1.83 -20.92
CA HIS A 63 -49.02 -2.37 -19.64
C HIS A 63 -49.65 -3.81 -19.62
N ARG A 64 -49.32 -4.68 -18.64
CA ARG A 64 -49.43 -4.45 -17.19
C ARG A 64 -48.83 -5.63 -16.39
N ILE A 65 -48.64 -5.45 -15.07
CA ILE A 65 -48.14 -6.47 -14.12
C ILE A 65 -49.25 -7.45 -13.71
N GLY A 66 -48.93 -8.74 -13.53
CA GLY A 66 -49.82 -9.78 -12.99
C GLY A 66 -49.07 -10.86 -12.19
N LEU A 67 -49.66 -11.34 -11.08
CA LEU A 67 -49.03 -12.21 -10.08
C LEU A 67 -49.57 -13.65 -10.09
N ALA A 68 -48.71 -14.65 -10.33
CA ALA A 68 -48.82 -16.09 -9.98
C ALA A 68 -47.69 -16.87 -10.69
N ARG A 69 -47.20 -18.06 -10.26
CA ARG A 69 -47.23 -18.86 -9.01
C ARG A 69 -46.13 -19.95 -9.18
N PRO A 70 -45.37 -20.35 -8.15
CA PRO A 70 -44.43 -21.48 -8.27
C PRO A 70 -45.10 -22.82 -7.95
N LEU A 71 -44.76 -23.90 -8.68
CA LEU A 71 -45.00 -25.29 -8.27
C LEU A 71 -44.08 -26.29 -9.03
N SER A 72 -43.27 -27.02 -8.24
CA SER A 72 -42.86 -28.44 -8.43
C SER A 72 -41.86 -28.92 -9.51
N ALA A 73 -40.92 -29.73 -8.99
CA ALA A 73 -40.31 -30.94 -9.57
C ALA A 73 -39.05 -30.83 -10.44
N ALA A 74 -38.31 -31.94 -10.53
CA ALA A 74 -36.92 -32.02 -11.00
C ALA A 74 -36.61 -33.31 -11.77
N MET A 75 -35.61 -33.25 -12.66
CA MET A 75 -34.81 -34.32 -13.29
C MET A 75 -33.42 -33.72 -13.56
N ILE A 76 -32.26 -34.29 -13.18
CA ILE A 76 -31.62 -35.57 -13.56
C ILE A 76 -31.04 -35.54 -14.99
N LEU A 77 -29.83 -36.09 -15.16
CA LEU A 77 -28.93 -36.15 -16.34
C LEU A 77 -28.00 -34.92 -16.50
N SER A 78 -26.74 -35.05 -16.92
CA SER A 78 -25.84 -36.22 -16.97
C SER A 78 -24.36 -35.78 -17.06
N ASN A 79 -23.41 -36.69 -16.84
CA ASN A 79 -21.98 -36.47 -17.13
C ASN A 79 -21.74 -36.25 -18.64
N ASP A 80 -20.61 -35.61 -18.97
CA ASP A 80 -19.72 -36.19 -19.99
C ASP A 80 -18.23 -35.90 -19.71
N ARG A 81 -17.31 -36.55 -20.42
CA ARG A 81 -15.84 -36.53 -20.15
C ARG A 81 -15.00 -36.06 -21.34
N PHE A 82 -13.91 -35.33 -21.05
CA PHE A 82 -12.64 -35.36 -21.81
C PHE A 82 -11.49 -35.24 -20.79
N THR A 83 -10.79 -36.30 -20.39
CA THR A 83 -9.71 -37.06 -21.08
C THR A 83 -8.46 -36.24 -21.40
N SER A 84 -7.39 -36.47 -20.63
CA SER A 84 -6.00 -36.12 -20.95
C SER A 84 -5.16 -37.40 -21.05
N SER A 85 -4.30 -37.51 -22.06
CA SER A 85 -3.46 -38.68 -22.32
C SER A 85 -2.16 -38.67 -21.51
N VAL A 86 -1.64 -39.87 -21.22
CA VAL A 86 -0.39 -40.10 -20.48
C VAL A 86 0.73 -40.47 -21.46
N THR A 87 1.98 -40.14 -21.15
CA THR A 87 3.21 -41.00 -21.09
C THR A 87 4.49 -40.14 -21.33
N PRO A 88 5.71 -40.62 -20.99
CA PRO A 88 6.19 -40.90 -19.62
C PRO A 88 7.63 -40.34 -19.35
N ASP A 89 8.18 -40.45 -18.13
CA ASP A 89 9.35 -41.34 -17.89
C ASP A 89 9.93 -41.41 -16.45
N LEU A 90 10.44 -42.62 -16.14
CA LEU A 90 11.56 -43.04 -15.28
C LEU A 90 11.91 -42.39 -13.89
N ALA A 91 11.25 -42.93 -12.85
CA ALA A 91 11.83 -43.94 -11.91
C ALA A 91 12.61 -43.62 -10.60
N ARG A 92 12.30 -44.48 -9.60
CA ARG A 92 13.07 -45.01 -8.43
C ARG A 92 13.19 -44.22 -7.10
N GLY A 93 12.52 -44.78 -6.09
CA GLY A 93 12.78 -44.64 -4.65
C GLY A 93 11.86 -45.61 -3.88
N ASN A 94 12.39 -46.48 -3.00
CA ASN A 94 11.66 -47.67 -2.52
C ASN A 94 11.10 -47.55 -1.09
N GLY A 95 9.78 -47.79 -0.95
CA GLY A 95 9.21 -48.91 -0.19
C GLY A 95 9.18 -48.91 1.36
N LEU A 96 8.01 -49.19 1.92
CA LEU A 96 7.77 -50.22 2.95
C LEU A 96 6.25 -50.48 3.12
N ASP A 97 5.89 -51.66 3.63
CA ASP A 97 4.54 -52.27 3.48
C ASP A 97 3.56 -52.08 4.65
N SER A 98 2.30 -52.48 4.38
CA SER A 98 1.30 -53.07 5.33
C SER A 98 0.19 -52.17 5.92
N ALA A 99 -0.95 -52.10 5.22
CA ALA A 99 -2.31 -52.33 5.79
C ALA A 99 -3.39 -52.29 4.68
N GLU A 100 -4.29 -53.28 4.61
CA GLU A 100 -5.35 -53.35 3.59
C GLU A 100 -6.76 -52.97 4.10
N GLN A 101 -7.50 -52.32 3.19
CA GLN A 101 -8.96 -52.40 2.95
C GLN A 101 -9.95 -52.59 4.12
N ILE A 102 -10.88 -51.64 4.31
CA ILE A 102 -12.28 -51.97 4.64
C ILE A 102 -13.29 -51.01 3.97
N PHE A 103 -14.48 -51.54 3.68
CA PHE A 103 -15.76 -50.89 3.35
C PHE A 103 -16.02 -50.31 1.94
N SER A 104 -16.45 -51.23 1.06
CA SER A 104 -17.50 -50.96 0.07
C SER A 104 -18.89 -51.06 0.71
N VAL A 105 -19.86 -50.25 0.26
CA VAL A 105 -21.23 -50.17 0.81
C VAL A 105 -22.21 -50.97 -0.06
N LYS A 106 -23.02 -51.83 0.57
CA LYS A 106 -24.21 -52.46 -0.06
C LYS A 106 -25.50 -52.03 0.63
N THR A 107 -26.48 -51.60 -0.16
CA THR A 107 -27.85 -51.32 0.27
C THR A 107 -28.64 -52.60 0.51
N PRO A 108 -29.30 -52.79 1.67
CA PRO A 108 -30.25 -53.88 1.87
C PRO A 108 -31.63 -53.55 1.27
N THR A 109 -32.25 -54.53 0.62
CA THR A 109 -33.65 -54.47 0.16
C THR A 109 -34.64 -54.88 1.26
N ILE A 110 -35.86 -54.38 1.16
CA ILE A 110 -36.97 -54.76 2.06
C ILE A 110 -37.36 -56.22 1.80
N LYS A 111 -37.51 -57.00 2.86
CA LYS A 111 -38.29 -58.24 2.88
C LYS A 111 -39.43 -58.11 3.89
N THR A 112 -40.61 -58.59 3.51
CA THR A 112 -41.74 -58.84 4.40
C THR A 112 -41.65 -60.26 4.94
N GLU A 113 -41.71 -60.45 6.25
CA GLU A 113 -41.87 -61.77 6.86
C GLU A 113 -42.65 -61.62 8.17
N SER A 114 -43.66 -62.47 8.37
CA SER A 114 -44.50 -62.49 9.57
C SER A 114 -43.87 -63.38 10.65
N TYR A 115 -44.00 -63.02 11.93
CA TYR A 115 -43.76 -63.99 12.99
C TYR A 115 -44.75 -63.89 14.14
N ASP A 116 -44.95 -65.03 14.79
CA ASP A 116 -46.05 -65.30 15.71
C ASP A 116 -45.77 -64.88 17.16
N GLN A 117 -46.85 -64.84 17.96
CA GLN A 117 -46.73 -64.67 19.40
C GLN A 117 -46.07 -65.90 20.04
N ASN A 118 -44.97 -65.72 20.79
CA ASN A 118 -44.90 -66.06 22.22
C ASN A 118 -43.51 -65.86 22.88
N LYS A 119 -43.56 -65.52 24.18
CA LYS A 119 -42.61 -65.92 25.25
C LYS A 119 -41.16 -65.38 25.21
N LYS A 120 -40.94 -64.26 25.91
CA LYS A 120 -40.09 -64.26 27.13
C LYS A 120 -40.32 -63.02 28.01
N GLU A 121 -40.54 -63.25 29.30
CA GLU A 121 -40.36 -62.27 30.38
C GLU A 121 -38.87 -62.20 30.80
N SER A 122 -38.56 -61.29 31.74
CA SER A 122 -37.24 -60.94 32.29
C SER A 122 -36.38 -60.05 31.40
N ASP A 123 -36.45 -58.74 31.62
CA ASP A 123 -35.45 -58.09 32.49
C ASP A 123 -35.94 -56.70 33.00
N GLU A 124 -35.97 -56.51 34.32
CA GLU A 124 -36.42 -55.26 34.95
C GLU A 124 -35.36 -54.13 34.89
N GLY A 125 -35.12 -53.61 33.68
CA GLY A 125 -34.37 -52.38 33.47
C GLY A 125 -35.08 -51.17 34.09
N LYS A 126 -34.58 -50.66 35.24
CA LYS A 126 -35.18 -49.53 35.99
C LYS A 126 -35.11 -48.20 35.25
N GLY A 127 -35.96 -48.03 34.25
CA GLY A 127 -36.16 -46.78 33.50
C GLY A 127 -36.64 -45.64 34.39
N ARG A 128 -35.74 -44.74 34.78
CA ARG A 128 -36.11 -43.45 35.39
C ARG A 128 -36.55 -42.50 34.27
N PRO A 129 -37.68 -41.78 34.40
CA PRO A 129 -38.05 -40.75 33.43
C PRO A 129 -37.09 -39.56 33.54
N MET A 130 -36.01 -39.55 32.74
CA MET A 130 -35.02 -38.46 32.69
C MET A 130 -35.43 -37.30 31.76
N TRP A 131 -36.71 -37.24 31.38
CA TRP A 131 -37.28 -36.19 30.52
C TRP A 131 -37.57 -34.90 31.30
N ASN A 132 -36.51 -34.33 31.86
CA ASN A 132 -36.50 -33.04 32.55
C ASN A 132 -36.20 -31.93 31.50
N PRO A 133 -36.95 -30.81 31.41
CA PRO A 133 -36.77 -29.78 30.37
C PRO A 133 -35.36 -29.15 30.33
N PHE A 134 -34.56 -29.34 31.38
CA PHE A 134 -33.14 -29.04 31.48
C PHE A 134 -32.29 -29.49 30.27
N TRP A 135 -32.57 -30.63 29.64
CA TRP A 135 -31.78 -31.12 28.51
C TRP A 135 -31.99 -30.32 27.22
N LEU A 136 -33.22 -29.87 26.94
CA LEU A 136 -33.53 -29.03 25.78
C LEU A 136 -32.87 -27.65 25.91
N TRP A 137 -32.94 -27.04 27.09
CA TRP A 137 -32.25 -25.78 27.42
C TRP A 137 -30.73 -25.87 27.22
N ARG A 138 -30.11 -27.01 27.54
CA ARG A 138 -28.65 -27.18 27.40
C ARG A 138 -28.23 -27.26 25.93
N ASN A 139 -28.99 -27.93 25.07
CA ASN A 139 -28.66 -28.05 23.65
C ASN A 139 -28.80 -26.70 22.91
N THR A 140 -29.83 -25.91 23.21
CA THR A 140 -29.97 -24.55 22.67
C THR A 140 -28.82 -23.64 23.12
N LEU A 141 -28.43 -23.70 24.39
CA LEU A 141 -27.32 -22.89 24.91
C LEU A 141 -25.96 -23.27 24.28
N ILE A 142 -25.72 -24.56 24.00
CA ILE A 142 -24.54 -25.00 23.22
C ILE A 142 -24.57 -24.38 21.81
N GLY A 143 -25.70 -24.43 21.11
CA GLY A 143 -25.86 -23.80 19.80
C GLY A 143 -25.62 -22.28 19.81
N PHE A 144 -26.03 -21.60 20.87
CA PHE A 144 -25.80 -20.15 21.02
C PHE A 144 -24.32 -19.83 21.29
N MET A 145 -23.62 -20.64 22.08
CA MET A 145 -22.18 -20.50 22.28
C MET A 145 -21.39 -20.75 20.98
N LEU A 146 -21.80 -21.72 20.16
CA LEU A 146 -21.20 -21.97 18.85
C LEU A 146 -21.29 -20.75 17.93
N ILE A 147 -22.43 -20.05 17.91
CA ILE A 147 -22.60 -18.82 17.11
C ILE A 147 -21.64 -17.72 17.59
N ILE A 148 -21.53 -17.51 18.91
CA ILE A 148 -20.63 -16.48 19.47
C ILE A 148 -19.16 -16.80 19.13
N PHE A 149 -18.71 -18.05 19.32
CA PHE A 149 -17.33 -18.42 18.96
C PHE A 149 -17.06 -18.42 17.44
N SER A 150 -18.09 -18.56 16.61
CA SER A 150 -17.96 -18.45 15.14
C SER A 150 -17.71 -17.01 14.67
N THR A 151 -18.22 -15.99 15.37
CA THR A 151 -17.95 -14.58 14.98
C THR A 151 -16.48 -14.19 15.20
N GLY A 152 -15.86 -14.68 16.27
CA GLY A 152 -14.42 -14.53 16.54
C GLY A 152 -13.57 -15.69 16.02
N LEU A 153 -13.95 -16.34 14.91
CA LEU A 153 -13.17 -17.44 14.33
C LEU A 153 -11.98 -16.94 13.52
N PHE A 154 -12.17 -15.88 12.72
CA PHE A 154 -11.12 -15.25 11.93
C PHE A 154 -10.66 -13.95 12.61
N VAL A 155 -9.39 -13.60 12.45
CA VAL A 155 -8.82 -12.27 12.78
C VAL A 155 -7.94 -11.82 11.64
N LEU A 156 -8.03 -10.53 11.32
CA LEU A 156 -7.17 -9.86 10.36
C LEU A 156 -5.90 -9.38 11.07
N SER A 157 -4.74 -9.97 10.77
CA SER A 157 -3.44 -9.60 11.37
C SER A 157 -2.35 -9.43 10.32
N PRO A 158 -1.38 -8.51 10.52
CA PRO A 158 -0.25 -8.36 9.62
C PRO A 158 0.54 -9.66 9.53
N THR A 159 0.93 -10.03 8.31
CA THR A 159 1.66 -11.27 8.01
C THR A 159 2.74 -10.97 6.99
N SER A 160 3.99 -11.29 7.31
CA SER A 160 5.10 -11.26 6.36
C SER A 160 4.91 -12.35 5.31
N ILE A 161 4.64 -11.96 4.06
CA ILE A 161 4.49 -12.85 2.93
C ILE A 161 5.75 -12.78 2.09
N THR A 162 6.45 -13.89 2.00
CA THR A 162 7.55 -14.08 1.05
C THR A 162 6.98 -14.70 -0.22
N SER A 163 6.73 -13.88 -1.24
CA SER A 163 6.40 -14.38 -2.58
C SER A 163 7.68 -14.78 -3.29
N LEU A 164 7.83 -16.07 -3.56
CA LEU A 164 8.90 -16.61 -4.41
C LEU A 164 8.52 -16.45 -5.90
N ASN A 165 9.53 -16.38 -6.77
CA ASN A 165 9.40 -16.36 -8.23
C ASN A 165 8.47 -15.26 -8.78
N VAL A 166 8.57 -14.05 -8.24
CA VAL A 166 7.94 -12.85 -8.80
C VAL A 166 8.73 -12.41 -10.04
N THR A 167 8.02 -12.12 -11.15
CA THR A 167 8.66 -11.58 -12.36
C THR A 167 9.03 -10.11 -12.15
N LEU A 168 10.33 -9.84 -12.03
CA LEU A 168 10.92 -8.51 -12.12
C LEU A 168 11.36 -8.24 -13.56
N THR A 169 11.50 -6.96 -13.93
CA THR A 169 12.15 -6.57 -15.19
C THR A 169 13.55 -6.05 -14.85
N ALA A 170 14.59 -6.64 -15.44
CA ALA A 170 15.89 -5.99 -15.49
C ALA A 170 15.86 -4.95 -16.61
N THR A 171 16.23 -3.71 -16.29
CA THR A 171 16.30 -2.60 -17.25
C THR A 171 17.66 -2.52 -17.94
N THR A 172 18.70 -3.17 -17.40
CA THR A 172 20.03 -3.27 -18.03
C THR A 172 20.64 -4.67 -18.01
N GLN A 173 21.52 -4.97 -18.97
CA GLN A 173 22.28 -6.21 -19.07
C GLN A 173 23.70 -5.99 -19.59
N PHE A 174 24.63 -6.81 -19.13
CA PHE A 174 25.96 -6.91 -19.75
C PHE A 174 25.82 -7.60 -21.11
N GLY A 175 26.09 -6.85 -22.18
CA GLY A 175 26.05 -7.32 -23.57
C GLY A 175 27.46 -7.52 -24.16
N PRO A 176 27.60 -8.09 -25.37
CA PRO A 176 28.87 -8.03 -26.09
C PRO A 176 29.32 -6.57 -26.23
N TYR A 177 30.62 -6.29 -26.12
CA TYR A 177 31.13 -4.93 -26.18
C TYR A 177 30.90 -4.31 -27.58
N ASN A 178 30.18 -3.19 -27.61
CA ASN A 178 29.90 -2.38 -28.81
C ASN A 178 30.11 -0.88 -28.51
N GLY A 179 30.89 -0.55 -27.46
CA GLY A 179 31.15 0.83 -27.06
C GLY A 179 32.12 1.55 -28.01
N PRO A 180 32.47 2.81 -27.70
CA PRO A 180 33.37 3.61 -28.52
C PRO A 180 34.77 2.99 -28.65
N SER A 181 35.51 3.41 -29.67
CA SER A 181 36.96 3.26 -29.74
C SER A 181 37.65 4.03 -28.62
N THR A 182 38.80 3.56 -28.16
CA THR A 182 39.48 4.08 -26.96
C THR A 182 39.98 5.53 -27.03
N GLN A 183 39.88 6.20 -28.18
CA GLN A 183 40.58 7.46 -28.47
C GLN A 183 39.74 8.74 -28.25
N ASP A 184 38.46 8.62 -27.85
CA ASP A 184 37.55 9.75 -27.61
C ASP A 184 36.61 9.41 -26.42
N LEU A 185 37.15 9.30 -25.21
CA LEU A 185 36.43 8.85 -24.01
C LEU A 185 36.28 9.97 -22.97
N PRO A 186 35.06 10.33 -22.52
CA PRO A 186 34.87 11.35 -21.50
C PRO A 186 35.17 10.82 -20.08
N ALA A 187 35.68 11.73 -19.24
CA ALA A 187 36.04 11.48 -17.84
C ALA A 187 34.86 11.29 -16.86
N THR A 188 33.62 11.11 -17.35
CA THR A 188 32.42 10.87 -16.53
C THR A 188 32.61 9.83 -15.40
N PRO A 189 33.31 8.70 -15.59
CA PRO A 189 33.56 7.74 -14.50
C PRO A 189 34.37 8.33 -13.33
N TRP A 190 35.35 9.19 -13.64
CA TRP A 190 36.22 9.84 -12.67
C TRP A 190 35.52 10.99 -11.95
N TYR A 191 34.83 11.89 -12.67
CA TYR A 191 34.03 12.94 -12.02
C TYR A 191 32.92 12.32 -11.13
N THR A 192 32.28 11.24 -11.58
CA THR A 192 31.28 10.52 -10.75
C THR A 192 31.92 9.96 -9.48
N TYR A 193 33.14 9.42 -9.56
CA TYR A 193 33.88 8.95 -8.37
C TYR A 193 34.28 10.10 -7.45
N TYR A 194 34.77 11.21 -7.98
CA TYR A 194 35.11 12.43 -7.24
C TYR A 194 33.94 12.96 -6.41
N GLY A 195 32.75 13.09 -7.03
CA GLY A 195 31.54 13.53 -6.31
C GLY A 195 31.11 12.55 -5.21
N ILE A 196 31.33 11.24 -5.39
CA ILE A 196 31.05 10.23 -4.36
C ILE A 196 32.06 10.30 -3.20
N LEU A 197 33.33 10.59 -3.50
CA LEU A 197 34.43 10.63 -2.54
C LEU A 197 34.39 11.90 -1.67
N GLU A 198 34.60 13.07 -2.28
CA GLU A 198 34.73 14.35 -1.57
C GLU A 198 33.38 14.88 -1.05
N ASN A 199 32.35 14.76 -1.88
CA ASN A 199 31.05 15.41 -1.65
C ASN A 199 29.96 14.44 -1.13
N GLY A 200 30.31 13.17 -0.91
CA GLY A 200 29.42 12.17 -0.31
C GLY A 200 28.16 11.86 -1.15
N LEU A 201 28.24 11.98 -2.48
CA LEU A 201 27.14 11.60 -3.38
C LEU A 201 26.75 10.13 -3.20
N GLY A 202 25.46 9.85 -3.36
CA GLY A 202 24.98 8.48 -3.42
C GLY A 202 25.44 7.79 -4.71
N TYR A 203 25.85 6.52 -4.61
CA TYR A 203 26.17 5.70 -5.79
C TYR A 203 24.99 5.69 -6.78
N PRO A 204 25.21 6.00 -8.07
CA PRO A 204 24.14 6.03 -9.05
C PRO A 204 23.66 4.60 -9.37
N ASN A 205 22.38 4.49 -9.75
CA ASN A 205 21.70 3.21 -9.93
C ASN A 205 22.47 2.27 -10.87
N GLY A 206 22.70 1.04 -10.41
CA GLY A 206 23.56 0.05 -11.07
C GLY A 206 25.01 -0.03 -10.59
N THR A 207 25.44 0.76 -9.59
CA THR A 207 26.79 0.64 -8.98
C THR A 207 26.78 0.62 -7.46
N SER A 208 27.90 0.17 -6.89
CA SER A 208 28.33 0.52 -5.54
C SER A 208 29.87 0.70 -5.54
N ASN A 209 30.47 0.87 -4.36
CA ASN A 209 31.89 1.15 -4.14
C ASN A 209 32.93 0.26 -4.86
N ASN A 210 32.59 -0.95 -5.32
CA ASN A 210 33.53 -1.83 -6.03
C ASN A 210 32.88 -2.80 -7.03
N VAL A 211 31.64 -2.53 -7.45
CA VAL A 211 30.87 -3.46 -8.32
C VAL A 211 29.79 -2.72 -9.11
N ALA A 212 29.66 -3.05 -10.39
CA ALA A 212 28.54 -2.65 -11.23
C ALA A 212 27.57 -3.84 -11.42
N PHE A 213 26.27 -3.59 -11.51
CA PHE A 213 25.26 -4.64 -11.56
C PHE A 213 24.02 -4.26 -12.38
N GLN A 214 23.29 -5.27 -12.85
CA GLN A 214 22.07 -5.07 -13.63
C GLN A 214 21.00 -4.34 -12.82
N SER A 215 20.50 -3.22 -13.35
CA SER A 215 19.41 -2.44 -12.74
C SER A 215 18.08 -3.16 -12.90
N LEU A 216 17.21 -3.02 -11.89
CA LEU A 216 15.90 -3.68 -11.82
C LEU A 216 14.79 -2.66 -11.60
N GLU A 217 13.67 -2.84 -12.30
CA GLU A 217 12.41 -2.15 -11.98
C GLU A 217 11.37 -3.11 -11.39
N PRO A 218 10.71 -2.74 -10.28
CA PRO A 218 9.60 -3.50 -9.73
C PRO A 218 8.37 -3.36 -10.63
N ARG A 219 7.99 -4.47 -11.29
CA ARG A 219 6.80 -4.52 -12.15
C ARG A 219 5.55 -4.09 -11.39
N SER A 220 4.66 -3.34 -12.06
CA SER A 220 3.47 -2.71 -11.49
C SER A 220 2.64 -3.65 -10.60
N GLY A 221 2.62 -3.38 -9.29
CA GLY A 221 1.88 -4.16 -8.29
C GLY A 221 2.67 -4.52 -7.01
N VAL A 222 3.99 -4.31 -6.99
CA VAL A 222 4.80 -4.47 -5.77
C VAL A 222 4.50 -3.35 -4.75
N PRO A 223 4.22 -3.66 -3.46
CA PRO A 223 4.05 -2.64 -2.42
C PRO A 223 5.32 -1.83 -2.13
N ARG A 224 5.20 -0.54 -1.79
CA ARG A 224 6.36 0.31 -1.41
C ARG A 224 7.10 -0.19 -0.17
N ASN A 225 6.42 -0.87 0.75
CA ASN A 225 7.00 -1.44 1.98
C ASN A 225 7.53 -2.89 1.80
N ALA A 226 7.81 -3.29 0.56
CA ALA A 226 8.38 -4.60 0.27
C ALA A 226 9.90 -4.66 0.50
N THR A 227 10.47 -5.84 0.38
CA THR A 227 11.90 -6.08 0.19
C THR A 227 12.04 -7.07 -0.94
N ILE A 228 12.71 -6.65 -2.00
CA ILE A 228 12.92 -7.40 -3.24
C ILE A 228 14.31 -8.03 -3.14
N THR A 229 14.43 -9.32 -3.37
CA THR A 229 15.71 -10.04 -3.43
C THR A 229 15.80 -10.76 -4.76
N ALA A 230 16.79 -10.40 -5.57
CA ALA A 230 16.97 -10.94 -6.92
C ALA A 230 18.40 -11.44 -7.12
N THR A 231 18.58 -12.39 -8.04
CA THR A 231 19.91 -12.75 -8.53
C THR A 231 20.17 -11.98 -9.81
N VAL A 232 21.18 -11.09 -9.79
CA VAL A 232 21.59 -10.25 -10.92
C VAL A 232 23.01 -10.60 -11.34
N SER A 233 23.36 -10.37 -12.59
CA SER A 233 24.77 -10.38 -13.01
C SER A 233 25.46 -9.12 -12.47
N ALA A 234 26.70 -9.28 -12.01
CA ALA A 234 27.50 -8.18 -11.49
C ALA A 234 28.95 -8.27 -11.99
N PHE A 235 29.50 -7.14 -12.42
CA PHE A 235 30.85 -6.93 -12.89
C PHE A 235 31.72 -6.45 -11.73
N TYR A 236 32.77 -7.21 -11.43
CA TYR A 236 33.73 -6.92 -10.38
C TYR A 236 35.09 -6.61 -11.02
N PRO A 237 35.52 -5.34 -11.07
CA PRO A 237 36.91 -4.98 -11.36
C PRO A 237 37.83 -5.46 -10.23
N GLN A 238 39.07 -5.79 -10.57
CA GLN A 238 40.11 -6.24 -9.66
C GLN A 238 41.47 -5.72 -10.13
N LEU A 239 42.34 -5.35 -9.19
CA LEU A 239 43.70 -4.89 -9.46
C LEU A 239 44.66 -5.69 -8.57
N ASP A 240 45.36 -6.66 -9.17
CA ASP A 240 46.29 -7.52 -8.44
C ASP A 240 47.69 -6.89 -8.47
N CYS A 241 48.12 -6.27 -7.36
CA CYS A 241 49.38 -5.53 -7.26
C CYS A 241 50.51 -6.34 -6.62
N GLU A 242 51.68 -6.34 -7.27
CA GLU A 242 52.96 -6.76 -6.70
C GLU A 242 53.78 -5.52 -6.30
N VAL A 243 54.44 -5.55 -5.14
CA VAL A 243 55.41 -4.52 -4.74
C VAL A 243 56.71 -4.75 -5.51
N ALA A 244 57.27 -3.69 -6.10
CA ALA A 244 58.51 -3.75 -6.85
C ALA A 244 59.67 -3.13 -6.06
N ASP A 245 60.84 -3.77 -6.11
CA ASP A 245 62.09 -3.19 -5.63
C ASP A 245 62.55 -2.12 -6.65
N ILE A 246 62.77 -0.88 -6.19
CA ILE A 246 63.19 0.22 -7.07
C ILE A 246 64.72 0.38 -7.06
N HIS A 247 65.28 0.48 -8.27
CA HIS A 247 66.62 0.98 -8.51
C HIS A 247 66.54 2.32 -9.24
N HIS A 248 66.91 3.39 -8.55
CA HIS A 248 66.86 4.75 -9.08
C HIS A 248 68.24 5.28 -9.49
N SER A 249 68.29 6.19 -10.46
CA SER A 249 69.51 6.90 -10.85
C SER A 249 69.20 8.31 -11.33
N LEU A 250 69.89 9.31 -10.76
CA LEU A 250 69.80 10.69 -11.21
C LEU A 250 70.72 10.89 -12.41
N THR A 251 70.15 11.34 -13.53
CA THR A 251 70.87 11.55 -14.80
C THR A 251 70.76 13.00 -15.23
N ALA A 252 71.84 13.54 -15.79
CA ALA A 252 71.97 14.99 -16.01
C ALA A 252 71.52 15.45 -17.42
N ASN A 253 70.90 14.59 -18.23
CA ASN A 253 70.34 14.90 -19.56
C ASN A 253 69.58 13.67 -20.10
N VAL A 254 68.28 13.81 -20.44
CA VAL A 254 67.52 12.86 -21.29
C VAL A 254 66.60 13.66 -22.21
N SER A 255 66.44 13.21 -23.46
CA SER A 255 65.72 13.89 -24.57
C SER A 255 66.39 15.17 -25.13
N ALA A 256 65.89 15.64 -26.28
CA ALA A 256 66.34 16.87 -26.94
C ALA A 256 65.37 18.05 -26.78
N ASP A 257 64.16 17.78 -26.29
CA ASP A 257 63.05 18.73 -26.27
C ASP A 257 62.83 19.36 -24.87
N ALA A 258 63.34 18.71 -23.81
CA ALA A 258 63.36 19.23 -22.44
C ALA A 258 64.73 18.96 -21.76
N PRO A 259 65.73 19.86 -21.88
CA PRO A 259 67.04 19.68 -21.26
C PRO A 259 67.00 20.00 -19.76
N GLY A 260 67.03 18.96 -18.91
CA GLY A 260 67.05 19.09 -17.45
C GLY A 260 67.54 17.81 -16.75
N PRO A 261 67.58 17.81 -15.40
CA PRO A 261 67.83 16.59 -14.62
C PRO A 261 66.64 15.63 -14.77
N ALA A 262 66.92 14.35 -14.96
CA ALA A 262 65.91 13.30 -15.11
C ALA A 262 66.19 12.12 -14.17
N LEU A 263 65.13 11.62 -13.55
CA LEU A 263 65.19 10.43 -12.71
C LEU A 263 64.96 9.18 -13.55
N GLY A 264 66.01 8.39 -13.78
CA GLY A 264 65.87 7.05 -14.32
C GLY A 264 65.42 6.07 -13.24
N ILE A 265 64.32 5.36 -13.48
CA ILE A 265 63.67 4.43 -12.56
C ILE A 265 63.69 3.04 -13.20
N VAL A 266 64.15 2.04 -12.46
CA VAL A 266 63.99 0.62 -12.80
C VAL A 266 63.20 -0.04 -11.67
N LEU A 267 62.09 -0.69 -12.00
CA LEU A 267 61.23 -1.44 -11.09
C LEU A 267 61.45 -2.93 -11.34
N ASP A 268 61.84 -3.68 -10.33
CA ASP A 268 62.02 -5.13 -10.41
C ASP A 268 61.01 -5.87 -9.52
N SER A 269 60.31 -6.88 -10.06
CA SER A 269 59.28 -7.62 -9.35
C SER A 269 59.35 -9.13 -9.63
N ALA A 270 58.49 -9.92 -8.97
CA ALA A 270 58.42 -11.36 -9.21
C ALA A 270 57.90 -11.73 -10.61
N SER A 271 57.31 -10.78 -11.35
CA SER A 271 56.64 -11.01 -12.63
C SER A 271 57.15 -10.15 -13.80
N CYS A 272 57.79 -9.00 -13.54
CA CYS A 272 58.18 -8.03 -14.57
C CYS A 272 59.31 -7.12 -14.06
N THR A 273 60.32 -6.88 -14.91
CA THR A 273 61.36 -5.87 -14.68
C THR A 273 61.21 -4.78 -15.73
N ALA A 274 60.91 -3.54 -15.31
CA ALA A 274 60.53 -2.43 -16.19
C ALA A 274 61.35 -1.16 -15.93
N SER A 275 61.49 -0.31 -16.95
CA SER A 275 62.30 0.92 -16.90
C SER A 275 61.57 2.14 -17.46
N ASN A 276 61.65 3.28 -16.75
CA ASN A 276 61.11 4.57 -17.19
C ASN A 276 62.01 5.74 -16.75
N SER A 277 61.71 6.96 -17.18
CA SER A 277 62.33 8.18 -16.64
C SER A 277 61.40 9.38 -16.61
N LYS A 278 61.13 9.94 -15.42
CA LYS A 278 60.40 11.21 -15.25
C LYS A 278 61.41 12.38 -15.19
N GLY A 279 61.06 13.51 -15.80
CA GLY A 279 61.82 14.76 -15.66
C GLY A 279 61.68 15.33 -14.24
N LEU A 280 62.67 16.12 -13.81
CA LEU A 280 62.66 16.82 -12.53
C LEU A 280 62.79 18.34 -12.76
N CYS A 281 62.27 19.16 -11.83
CA CYS A 281 62.56 20.59 -11.81
C CYS A 281 64.08 20.82 -11.83
N ASP A 282 64.56 21.72 -12.70
CA ASP A 282 65.99 22.05 -12.79
C ASP A 282 66.33 23.23 -11.87
N PRO A 283 67.02 23.01 -10.74
CA PRO A 283 67.35 24.08 -9.82
C PRO A 283 68.39 25.07 -10.40
N GLN A 284 69.03 24.76 -11.53
CA GLN A 284 69.98 25.66 -12.19
C GLN A 284 69.30 26.69 -13.11
N THR A 285 68.03 26.46 -13.51
CA THR A 285 67.27 27.36 -14.38
C THR A 285 65.94 27.84 -13.79
N GLN A 286 65.44 27.21 -12.72
CA GLN A 286 64.14 27.52 -12.11
C GLN A 286 64.20 27.50 -10.56
N ASP A 287 63.34 28.29 -9.92
CA ASP A 287 63.14 28.27 -8.46
C ASP A 287 62.27 27.04 -8.10
N CYS A 288 62.91 25.92 -7.72
CA CYS A 288 62.22 24.69 -7.35
C CYS A 288 61.78 24.72 -5.88
N PRO A 289 60.61 24.14 -5.52
CA PRO A 289 60.20 24.01 -4.12
C PRO A 289 61.19 23.13 -3.35
N SER A 290 61.41 23.41 -2.05
CA SER A 290 62.39 22.68 -1.22
C SER A 290 62.10 21.18 -1.08
N GLN A 291 60.84 20.80 -1.25
CA GLN A 291 60.35 19.43 -1.32
C GLN A 291 59.30 19.38 -2.42
N ALA A 292 59.35 18.34 -3.26
CA ALA A 292 58.31 18.00 -4.21
C ALA A 292 58.07 16.49 -4.15
N PHE A 293 56.83 16.08 -4.39
CA PHE A 293 56.55 14.69 -4.70
C PHE A 293 56.60 14.51 -6.21
N ILE A 294 57.14 13.37 -6.65
CA ILE A 294 57.01 12.94 -8.04
C ILE A 294 55.97 11.84 -8.12
N TYR A 295 55.19 11.86 -9.19
CA TYR A 295 54.17 10.88 -9.53
C TYR A 295 54.46 10.37 -10.94
N ASP A 296 54.27 9.08 -11.20
CA ASP A 296 54.45 8.48 -12.53
C ASP A 296 53.48 7.29 -12.66
N MET A 297 52.58 7.34 -13.63
CA MET A 297 51.74 6.19 -14.01
C MET A 297 51.90 5.87 -15.49
N TYR A 298 52.33 4.63 -15.79
CA TYR A 298 52.41 4.15 -17.17
C TYR A 298 51.86 2.74 -17.33
N THR A 299 51.36 2.46 -18.54
CA THR A 299 50.78 1.16 -18.91
C THR A 299 51.74 0.37 -19.80
N LEU A 300 52.13 -0.83 -19.37
CA LEU A 300 52.88 -1.77 -20.22
C LEU A 300 51.93 -2.70 -20.97
N ASN A 301 52.09 -2.76 -22.29
CA ASN A 301 51.37 -3.66 -23.19
C ASN A 301 52.36 -4.30 -24.18
N SER A 302 52.03 -5.50 -24.65
CA SER A 302 52.80 -6.41 -25.52
C SER A 302 53.32 -5.86 -26.86
N ILE A 303 53.09 -4.57 -27.15
CA ILE A 303 53.40 -3.89 -28.42
C ILE A 303 54.63 -2.96 -28.30
N PHE A 304 54.96 -2.46 -27.09
CA PHE A 304 55.85 -1.29 -26.94
C PHE A 304 57.08 -1.42 -26.02
N SER A 305 57.17 -2.45 -25.18
CA SER A 305 58.26 -2.57 -24.19
C SER A 305 59.60 -3.04 -24.78
N ASN A 306 60.71 -2.38 -24.39
CA ASN A 306 62.07 -2.97 -24.49
C ASN A 306 62.41 -3.82 -23.24
N ASP A 307 61.49 -3.84 -22.28
CA ASP A 307 61.57 -4.43 -20.94
C ASP A 307 61.32 -5.94 -20.97
N ASP A 308 61.87 -6.68 -20.00
CA ASP A 308 61.98 -8.16 -20.02
C ASP A 308 60.69 -8.87 -19.54
N CYS A 309 59.53 -8.20 -19.66
CA CYS A 309 58.26 -8.62 -19.09
C CYS A 309 57.47 -9.54 -20.03
N GLN A 310 57.12 -10.74 -19.57
CA GLN A 310 56.37 -11.73 -20.38
C GLN A 310 54.86 -11.47 -20.36
N ILE A 311 54.46 -10.36 -20.98
CA ILE A 311 53.05 -9.93 -21.09
C ILE A 311 52.31 -10.81 -22.11
N ALA A 312 51.18 -11.40 -21.70
CA ALA A 312 50.28 -12.13 -22.60
C ALA A 312 49.44 -11.16 -23.46
N SER A 313 49.04 -11.57 -24.66
CA SER A 313 48.33 -10.71 -25.64
C SER A 313 47.05 -10.03 -25.12
N ASP A 314 46.40 -10.63 -24.14
CA ASP A 314 45.09 -10.21 -23.62
C ASP A 314 45.21 -9.41 -22.31
N ASP A 315 46.43 -9.29 -21.78
CA ASP A 315 46.79 -8.64 -20.52
C ASP A 315 47.59 -7.36 -20.76
N ALA A 316 47.57 -6.48 -19.77
CA ALA A 316 48.46 -5.33 -19.64
C ALA A 316 48.78 -5.14 -18.14
N TYR A 317 49.76 -4.29 -17.84
CA TYR A 317 50.13 -3.92 -16.47
C TYR A 317 50.10 -2.40 -16.32
N ILE A 318 49.67 -1.92 -15.15
CA ILE A 318 49.78 -0.51 -14.74
C ILE A 318 50.89 -0.44 -13.70
N LEU A 319 51.81 0.51 -13.86
CA LEU A 319 52.92 0.73 -12.96
C LEU A 319 52.72 2.09 -12.32
N PHE A 320 52.82 2.14 -10.99
CA PHE A 320 52.63 3.36 -10.19
C PHE A 320 53.91 3.64 -9.43
N VAL A 321 54.48 4.84 -9.55
CA VAL A 321 55.64 5.28 -8.78
C VAL A 321 55.35 6.59 -8.07
N ILE A 322 55.77 6.69 -6.80
CA ILE A 322 55.78 7.94 -6.04
C ILE A 322 57.11 8.10 -5.31
N GLY A 323 57.64 9.32 -5.26
CA GLY A 323 58.89 9.63 -4.55
C GLY A 323 58.90 11.01 -3.89
N ASP A 324 59.61 11.11 -2.76
CA ASP A 324 59.88 12.36 -2.04
C ASP A 324 61.24 12.91 -2.51
N VAL A 325 61.20 13.96 -3.32
CA VAL A 325 62.37 14.62 -3.92
C VAL A 325 62.63 15.96 -3.23
N ARG A 326 63.87 16.19 -2.82
CA ARG A 326 64.26 17.36 -2.03
C ARG A 326 65.35 18.16 -2.71
N TYR A 327 65.16 19.48 -2.74
CA TYR A 327 65.96 20.43 -3.49
C TYR A 327 66.67 21.40 -2.53
N GLU A 328 67.98 21.24 -2.35
CA GLU A 328 68.76 22.20 -1.54
C GLU A 328 69.24 23.39 -2.39
N GLN A 329 68.42 24.45 -2.44
CA GLN A 329 68.78 25.71 -3.11
C GLN A 329 69.42 26.73 -2.14
N ASN A 330 70.73 26.96 -2.26
CA ASN A 330 71.46 27.97 -1.49
C ASN A 330 71.47 29.34 -2.19
N ALA A 331 70.44 30.16 -1.94
CA ALA A 331 70.32 31.53 -2.44
C ALA A 331 71.41 32.48 -1.90
N SER A 332 72.59 32.45 -2.52
CA SER A 332 73.73 33.33 -2.19
C SER A 332 74.25 34.05 -3.43
N SER A 333 74.56 35.34 -3.28
CA SER A 333 74.67 36.26 -4.41
C SER A 333 75.92 36.08 -5.27
N GLY A 334 75.75 35.62 -6.51
CA GLY A 334 76.69 35.90 -7.61
C GLY A 334 77.67 34.78 -8.02
N SER A 335 77.50 33.55 -7.56
CA SER A 335 78.23 32.39 -8.06
C SER A 335 77.34 31.14 -8.06
N LEU A 336 77.49 30.29 -9.08
CA LEU A 336 76.74 29.04 -9.26
C LEU A 336 76.59 28.28 -7.92
N PRO A 337 75.38 28.15 -7.37
CA PRO A 337 75.17 27.45 -6.11
C PRO A 337 75.42 25.95 -6.29
N SER A 338 76.08 25.32 -5.33
CA SER A 338 76.11 23.87 -5.24
C SER A 338 74.73 23.39 -4.77
N GLN A 339 73.90 22.98 -5.72
CA GLN A 339 72.57 22.43 -5.49
C GLN A 339 72.64 20.90 -5.62
N GLU A 340 72.11 20.20 -4.63
CA GLU A 340 72.02 18.74 -4.62
C GLU A 340 70.53 18.36 -4.64
N VAL A 341 70.14 17.59 -5.66
CA VAL A 341 68.80 16.98 -5.74
C VAL A 341 68.92 15.61 -5.10
N SER A 342 68.11 15.35 -4.07
CA SER A 342 68.14 14.10 -3.31
C SER A 342 66.77 13.45 -3.27
N ILE A 343 66.75 12.11 -3.23
CA ILE A 343 65.54 11.31 -3.11
C ILE A 343 65.52 10.77 -1.69
N ALA A 344 64.55 11.20 -0.89
CA ALA A 344 64.45 10.82 0.51
C ALA A 344 63.69 9.50 0.72
N ASN A 345 62.69 9.22 -0.13
CA ASN A 345 62.04 7.92 -0.24
C ASN A 345 61.44 7.73 -1.64
N ILE A 346 61.23 6.49 -2.08
CA ILE A 346 60.54 6.17 -3.35
C ILE A 346 59.87 4.78 -3.24
N SER A 347 58.62 4.65 -3.66
CA SER A 347 57.85 3.39 -3.66
C SER A 347 57.22 3.12 -5.03
N GLY A 348 57.03 1.84 -5.34
CA GLY A 348 56.58 1.42 -6.66
C GLY A 348 55.82 0.11 -6.65
N LEU A 349 54.81 0.04 -7.52
CA LEU A 349 53.94 -1.11 -7.70
C LEU A 349 53.88 -1.51 -9.16
N ILE A 350 53.80 -2.82 -9.41
CA ILE A 350 53.44 -3.40 -10.71
C ILE A 350 52.11 -4.12 -10.52
N CYS A 351 51.05 -3.54 -11.10
CA CYS A 351 49.68 -3.98 -10.90
C CYS A 351 49.07 -4.55 -12.17
N LYS A 352 48.28 -5.61 -12.02
CA LYS A 352 47.59 -6.30 -13.12
C LYS A 352 46.07 -6.06 -13.06
N PRO A 353 45.52 -5.26 -13.98
CA PRO A 353 44.06 -5.13 -14.13
C PRO A 353 43.41 -6.44 -14.55
N SER A 354 42.30 -6.78 -13.89
CA SER A 354 41.42 -7.86 -14.32
C SER A 354 39.96 -7.57 -13.94
N TYR A 355 39.04 -8.37 -14.47
CA TYR A 355 37.64 -8.30 -14.09
C TYR A 355 36.98 -9.67 -14.14
N THR A 356 35.89 -9.84 -13.37
CA THR A 356 35.02 -11.01 -13.46
C THR A 356 33.55 -10.60 -13.44
N ILE A 357 32.74 -11.21 -14.31
CA ILE A 357 31.28 -11.15 -14.22
C ILE A 357 30.80 -12.41 -13.50
N SER A 358 30.07 -12.24 -12.40
CA SER A 358 29.47 -13.33 -11.63
C SER A 358 28.13 -12.91 -11.03
N PRO A 359 27.21 -13.84 -10.75
CA PRO A 359 25.92 -13.49 -10.17
C PRO A 359 26.07 -13.01 -8.71
N ALA A 360 25.25 -12.04 -8.34
CA ALA A 360 25.15 -11.44 -7.03
C ALA A 360 23.70 -11.50 -6.54
N GLN A 361 23.51 -11.63 -5.23
CA GLN A 361 22.22 -11.36 -4.60
C GLN A 361 22.12 -9.85 -4.34
N LEU A 362 21.15 -9.22 -4.99
CA LEU A 362 20.78 -7.83 -4.83
C LEU A 362 19.49 -7.76 -4.00
N VAL A 363 19.54 -7.03 -2.89
CA VAL A 363 18.41 -6.75 -2.01
C VAL A 363 18.03 -5.27 -2.17
N LEU A 364 16.82 -4.99 -2.66
CA LEU A 364 16.29 -3.63 -2.85
C LEU A 364 15.06 -3.40 -1.96
N ASN A 365 14.99 -2.24 -1.32
CA ASN A 365 13.76 -1.73 -0.72
C ASN A 365 13.13 -0.67 -1.66
N PRO A 366 11.93 -0.90 -2.25
CA PRO A 366 11.33 0.02 -3.22
C PRO A 366 10.74 1.30 -2.59
N ALA A 367 10.80 1.47 -1.26
CA ALA A 367 10.63 2.79 -0.64
C ALA A 367 11.79 3.75 -1.01
N PHE A 368 12.98 3.20 -1.33
CA PHE A 368 14.19 3.92 -1.73
C PHE A 368 14.45 3.76 -3.24
N ALA A 369 13.42 3.52 -4.06
CA ALA A 369 13.54 3.36 -5.51
C ALA A 369 14.01 4.68 -6.16
N GLY A 370 15.32 4.76 -6.44
CA GLY A 370 16.02 5.97 -6.91
C GLY A 370 17.32 6.25 -6.13
N THR A 371 17.44 5.75 -4.90
CA THR A 371 18.59 6.00 -4.01
C THR A 371 19.18 4.69 -3.47
N LEU A 372 20.47 4.45 -3.70
CA LEU A 372 21.13 3.19 -3.33
C LEU A 372 21.28 2.95 -1.81
N ALA A 373 20.92 3.92 -0.96
CA ALA A 373 20.85 3.78 0.50
C ALA A 373 19.99 2.58 0.98
N GLY A 374 19.02 2.14 0.17
CA GLY A 374 18.19 0.96 0.43
C GLY A 374 18.58 -0.30 -0.35
N ALA A 375 19.78 -0.37 -0.93
CA ALA A 375 20.21 -1.43 -1.84
C ALA A 375 21.51 -2.11 -1.39
N ALA A 376 21.43 -3.40 -1.04
CA ALA A 376 22.58 -4.20 -0.61
C ALA A 376 22.91 -5.30 -1.64
N ILE A 377 24.17 -5.37 -2.07
CA ILE A 377 24.67 -6.38 -3.02
C ILE A 377 25.68 -7.32 -2.34
N SER A 378 25.61 -8.61 -2.66
CA SER A 378 26.58 -9.61 -2.18
C SER A 378 26.88 -10.66 -3.25
N ARG A 379 28.16 -11.01 -3.44
CA ARG A 379 28.60 -12.00 -4.45
C ARG A 379 28.05 -13.38 -4.09
N ALA A 380 27.37 -14.05 -5.03
CA ALA A 380 26.84 -15.39 -4.79
C ALA A 380 27.99 -16.42 -4.75
N GLY A 381 28.29 -16.92 -3.55
CA GLY A 381 29.37 -17.88 -3.35
C GLY A 381 29.23 -19.13 -4.23
N SER A 382 30.35 -19.62 -4.75
CA SER A 382 30.52 -20.78 -5.66
C SER A 382 29.90 -20.70 -7.06
N ALA A 383 29.36 -19.56 -7.49
CA ALA A 383 28.92 -19.39 -8.87
C ALA A 383 30.09 -19.27 -9.88
N PRO A 384 29.93 -19.73 -11.14
CA PRO A 384 30.96 -19.59 -12.17
C PRO A 384 31.12 -18.13 -12.60
N SER A 385 32.37 -17.66 -12.66
CA SER A 385 32.72 -16.36 -13.24
C SER A 385 32.94 -16.46 -14.75
N THR A 386 32.61 -15.39 -15.47
CA THR A 386 32.82 -15.25 -16.92
C THR A 386 33.51 -13.93 -17.24
N LYS A 387 34.18 -13.87 -18.40
CA LYS A 387 34.57 -12.61 -19.05
C LYS A 387 33.52 -12.25 -20.11
N LEU A 388 33.46 -10.97 -20.45
CA LEU A 388 32.55 -10.41 -21.46
C LEU A 388 33.10 -10.69 -22.87
N PRO A 389 32.28 -11.15 -23.83
CA PRO A 389 32.75 -11.40 -25.19
C PRO A 389 33.08 -10.07 -25.90
N GLY A 390 34.33 -9.94 -26.36
CA GLY A 390 34.82 -8.75 -27.05
C GLY A 390 35.47 -7.69 -26.15
N PHE A 391 35.81 -8.01 -24.89
CA PHE A 391 36.43 -7.06 -23.95
C PHE A 391 37.51 -7.77 -23.09
N THR A 392 38.77 -7.40 -23.28
CA THR A 392 39.96 -8.02 -22.66
C THR A 392 40.42 -7.30 -21.39
N ASN A 393 41.53 -7.74 -20.76
CA ASN A 393 42.17 -6.96 -19.68
C ASN A 393 42.98 -5.79 -20.27
N SER A 394 43.56 -5.96 -21.45
CA SER A 394 44.25 -4.90 -22.21
C SER A 394 43.30 -3.74 -22.55
N ASP A 395 42.06 -4.07 -22.97
CA ASP A 395 40.99 -3.09 -23.19
C ASP A 395 40.68 -2.34 -21.88
N LEU A 396 40.35 -3.05 -20.79
CA LEU A 396 40.08 -2.47 -19.47
C LEU A 396 41.18 -1.50 -18.99
N THR A 397 42.44 -1.84 -19.26
CA THR A 397 43.62 -1.03 -18.91
C THR A 397 43.71 0.24 -19.77
N SER A 398 43.38 0.13 -21.06
CA SER A 398 43.31 1.27 -21.97
C SER A 398 42.19 2.24 -21.56
N PHE A 399 41.00 1.72 -21.23
CA PHE A 399 39.88 2.55 -20.75
C PHE A 399 40.21 3.31 -19.47
N TRP A 400 40.93 2.68 -18.52
CA TRP A 400 41.43 3.37 -17.32
C TRP A 400 42.35 4.55 -17.67
N TYR A 401 43.35 4.34 -18.52
CA TYR A 401 44.31 5.37 -18.90
C TYR A 401 43.67 6.52 -19.68
N GLU A 402 42.89 6.20 -20.72
CA GLU A 402 42.28 7.21 -21.61
C GLU A 402 41.20 8.03 -20.87
N THR A 403 40.40 7.41 -20.00
CA THR A 403 39.41 8.16 -19.19
C THR A 403 40.06 9.01 -18.09
N LEU A 404 41.23 8.63 -17.57
CA LEU A 404 42.01 9.46 -16.64
C LEU A 404 42.69 10.63 -17.36
N SER A 405 43.25 10.38 -18.55
CA SER A 405 43.81 11.44 -19.40
C SER A 405 42.78 12.52 -19.74
N ALA A 406 41.52 12.12 -19.94
CA ALA A 406 40.38 13.02 -20.18
C ALA A 406 39.88 13.80 -18.93
N VAL A 407 40.39 13.52 -17.73
CA VAL A 407 40.05 14.30 -16.51
C VAL A 407 40.69 15.68 -16.56
N GLY A 408 41.92 15.76 -17.09
CA GLY A 408 42.75 16.94 -16.92
C GLY A 408 43.05 17.18 -15.44
N THR A 409 42.90 18.43 -15.01
CA THR A 409 43.46 18.97 -13.77
C THR A 409 42.36 19.21 -12.74
N LEU A 410 42.13 18.27 -11.81
CA LEU A 410 41.06 18.37 -10.80
C LEU A 410 41.49 18.92 -9.43
N TYR A 411 42.79 18.91 -9.12
CA TYR A 411 43.30 19.24 -7.77
C TYR A 411 44.26 20.43 -7.73
N ASN A 412 44.92 20.77 -8.85
CA ASN A 412 45.85 21.88 -9.00
C ASN A 412 45.89 22.33 -10.48
N ASN A 413 46.24 23.59 -10.75
CA ASN A 413 46.42 24.13 -12.10
C ASN A 413 47.67 23.60 -12.86
N ASP A 414 48.34 22.56 -12.37
CA ASP A 414 49.50 21.95 -13.03
C ASP A 414 49.09 20.74 -13.88
N THR A 415 49.76 20.54 -14.99
CA THR A 415 49.30 19.73 -16.13
C THR A 415 49.46 18.21 -15.98
N ASP A 416 49.81 17.72 -14.79
CA ASP A 416 50.11 16.30 -14.55
C ASP A 416 48.87 15.51 -14.06
N VAL A 417 48.27 14.75 -14.98
CA VAL A 417 47.16 13.81 -14.67
C VAL A 417 47.58 12.68 -13.70
N ASP A 418 48.88 12.39 -13.55
CA ASP A 418 49.35 11.45 -12.54
C ASP A 418 49.10 12.01 -11.13
N GLU A 419 49.32 13.31 -10.90
CA GLU A 419 49.11 13.95 -9.59
C GLU A 419 47.64 13.81 -9.14
N THR A 420 46.70 14.10 -10.04
CA THR A 420 45.25 13.93 -9.79
C THR A 420 44.90 12.50 -9.38
N LEU A 421 45.49 11.48 -10.02
CA LEU A 421 45.33 10.08 -9.65
C LEU A 421 45.92 9.76 -8.26
N PHE A 422 47.09 10.29 -7.92
CA PHE A 422 47.69 10.06 -6.59
C PHE A 422 46.94 10.81 -5.49
N HIS A 423 46.30 11.95 -5.78
CA HIS A 423 45.33 12.59 -4.89
C HIS A 423 44.10 11.71 -4.64
N PHE A 424 43.44 11.17 -5.68
CA PHE A 424 42.35 10.20 -5.50
C PHE A 424 42.73 9.01 -4.62
N MET A 425 43.97 8.51 -4.71
CA MET A 425 44.48 7.43 -3.85
C MET A 425 44.73 7.88 -2.40
N ALA A 426 45.14 9.13 -2.19
CA ALA A 426 45.34 9.73 -0.86
C ALA A 426 43.99 9.96 -0.14
N ASP A 427 42.98 10.42 -0.88
CA ASP A 427 41.65 10.74 -0.37
C ASP A 427 40.81 9.49 -0.09
N ALA A 428 40.91 8.46 -0.96
CA ALA A 428 40.36 7.13 -0.71
C ALA A 428 40.85 6.48 0.60
N ASN A 429 41.97 6.96 1.17
CA ASN A 429 42.52 6.53 2.46
C ASN A 429 42.13 7.47 3.62
N ASN A 430 40.94 8.08 3.56
CA ASN A 430 40.37 9.04 4.53
C ASN A 430 41.03 10.44 4.49
N HIS A 431 41.31 10.98 3.30
CA HIS A 431 41.98 12.28 3.12
C HIS A 431 43.34 12.32 3.85
N SER A 432 44.10 11.23 3.72
CA SER A 432 45.43 11.12 4.32
C SER A 432 46.44 11.78 3.39
N GLY A 433 47.19 12.77 3.88
CA GLY A 433 48.18 13.50 3.06
C GLY A 433 49.11 12.58 2.26
N ILE A 434 49.42 13.00 1.03
CA ILE A 434 49.97 12.16 -0.06
C ILE A 434 51.28 11.43 0.28
N GLU A 435 52.04 11.92 1.27
CA GLU A 435 53.16 11.23 1.93
C GLU A 435 52.85 9.77 2.33
N VAL A 436 51.60 9.47 2.69
CA VAL A 436 51.18 8.13 3.14
C VAL A 436 51.25 7.09 2.02
N LEU A 437 51.20 7.51 0.75
CA LEU A 437 51.36 6.61 -0.40
C LEU A 437 52.81 6.18 -0.66
N LEU A 438 53.79 6.73 0.09
CA LEU A 438 55.18 6.25 0.09
C LEU A 438 55.36 4.92 0.86
N ASP A 439 54.32 4.41 1.52
CA ASP A 439 54.25 3.02 1.98
C ASP A 439 53.60 2.17 0.87
N PRO A 440 54.34 1.24 0.22
CA PRO A 440 53.81 0.46 -0.89
C PRO A 440 52.64 -0.45 -0.49
N SER A 441 52.51 -0.82 0.80
CA SER A 441 51.36 -1.58 1.27
C SER A 441 50.08 -0.74 1.28
N VAL A 442 50.17 0.53 1.71
CA VAL A 442 49.02 1.47 1.66
C VAL A 442 48.72 1.88 0.22
N GLN A 443 49.76 2.18 -0.57
CA GLN A 443 49.66 2.46 -2.01
C GLN A 443 48.90 1.36 -2.75
N SER A 444 49.15 0.08 -2.44
CA SER A 444 48.48 -1.06 -3.09
C SER A 444 46.99 -1.17 -2.74
N VAL A 445 46.61 -0.82 -1.51
CA VAL A 445 45.21 -0.81 -1.05
C VAL A 445 44.47 0.39 -1.65
N ALA A 446 45.11 1.57 -1.70
CA ALA A 446 44.55 2.76 -2.31
C ALA A 446 44.33 2.58 -3.83
N ALA A 447 45.35 2.14 -4.57
CA ALA A 447 45.26 1.90 -6.01
C ALA A 447 44.16 0.89 -6.36
N SER A 448 44.06 -0.22 -5.62
CA SER A 448 43.03 -1.22 -5.86
C SER A 448 41.62 -0.77 -5.46
N ALA A 449 41.49 0.14 -4.48
CA ALA A 449 40.20 0.76 -4.12
C ALA A 449 39.72 1.76 -5.19
N VAL A 450 40.56 2.70 -5.61
CA VAL A 450 40.23 3.69 -6.67
C VAL A 450 39.92 2.97 -7.98
N PHE A 451 40.75 2.00 -8.38
CA PHE A 451 40.52 1.19 -9.57
C PHE A 451 39.18 0.46 -9.52
N ALA A 452 38.83 -0.15 -8.39
CA ALA A 452 37.57 -0.87 -8.26
C ALA A 452 36.34 0.04 -8.28
N ALA A 453 36.45 1.27 -7.76
CA ALA A 453 35.36 2.25 -7.74
C ALA A 453 35.13 2.90 -9.11
N VAL A 454 36.18 3.43 -9.74
CA VAL A 454 36.09 4.09 -11.06
C VAL A 454 35.68 3.09 -12.15
N MET A 455 36.28 1.89 -12.17
CA MET A 455 35.93 0.89 -13.19
C MET A 455 34.55 0.25 -12.96
N ALA A 456 33.94 0.41 -11.78
CA ALA A 456 32.52 0.15 -11.60
C ALA A 456 31.64 1.23 -12.27
N GLN A 457 32.00 2.53 -12.17
CA GLN A 457 31.30 3.59 -12.90
C GLN A 457 31.43 3.43 -14.42
N PHE A 458 32.64 3.13 -14.91
CA PHE A 458 32.87 2.77 -16.32
C PHE A 458 31.99 1.60 -16.78
N ALA A 459 31.91 0.53 -15.97
CA ALA A 459 31.10 -0.64 -16.30
C ALA A 459 29.58 -0.37 -16.30
N ARG A 460 29.10 0.60 -15.50
CA ARG A 460 27.72 1.08 -15.57
C ARG A 460 27.44 1.84 -16.86
N GLU A 461 28.35 2.71 -17.29
CA GLU A 461 28.12 3.61 -18.42
C GLU A 461 28.33 2.91 -19.78
N TYR A 462 29.35 2.05 -19.90
CA TYR A 462 29.78 1.48 -21.20
C TYR A 462 29.54 -0.02 -21.38
N LEU A 463 29.34 -0.78 -20.30
CA LEU A 463 29.16 -2.25 -20.37
C LEU A 463 27.72 -2.72 -20.10
N LEU A 464 26.86 -1.87 -19.52
CA LEU A 464 25.43 -2.13 -19.35
C LEU A 464 24.61 -1.57 -20.52
N ALA A 465 24.04 -2.45 -21.34
CA ALA A 465 23.07 -2.07 -22.37
C ALA A 465 21.62 -2.14 -21.84
N PRO A 466 20.70 -1.27 -22.30
CA PRO A 466 19.29 -1.32 -21.92
C PRO A 466 18.62 -2.63 -22.39
N THR A 467 17.65 -3.13 -21.61
CA THR A 467 16.94 -4.40 -21.89
C THR A 467 15.57 -4.44 -21.20
N ASP A 468 14.75 -5.43 -21.59
CA ASP A 468 13.44 -5.76 -20.99
C ASP A 468 13.42 -7.24 -20.52
N THR A 469 14.53 -7.73 -19.95
CA THR A 469 14.62 -9.15 -19.57
C THR A 469 13.88 -9.44 -18.28
N ILE A 470 13.10 -10.53 -18.28
CA ILE A 470 12.35 -10.97 -17.10
C ILE A 470 13.28 -11.80 -16.21
N LEU A 471 13.45 -11.37 -14.97
CA LEU A 471 14.15 -12.12 -13.92
C LEU A 471 13.17 -12.64 -12.87
N GLU A 472 13.49 -13.78 -12.27
CA GLU A 472 12.75 -14.29 -11.10
C GLU A 472 13.38 -13.74 -9.82
N GLY A 473 12.58 -13.03 -9.03
CA GLY A 473 12.96 -12.51 -7.72
C GLY A 473 12.05 -13.03 -6.60
N GLN A 474 12.52 -12.90 -5.37
CA GLN A 474 11.72 -13.02 -4.16
C GLN A 474 11.24 -11.63 -3.73
N VAL A 475 9.98 -11.49 -3.33
CA VAL A 475 9.45 -10.25 -2.77
C VAL A 475 8.79 -10.54 -1.43
N ALA A 476 9.37 -10.00 -0.36
CA ALA A 476 8.81 -10.05 0.99
C ALA A 476 8.03 -8.77 1.29
N TYR A 477 6.79 -8.86 1.78
CA TYR A 477 6.01 -7.69 2.22
C TYR A 477 5.03 -8.06 3.33
N ASN A 478 4.64 -7.10 4.15
CA ASN A 478 3.62 -7.29 5.18
C ASN A 478 2.22 -6.97 4.61
N GLU A 479 1.32 -7.96 4.64
CA GLU A 479 -0.10 -7.80 4.29
C GLU A 479 -0.99 -8.25 5.45
N ASN A 480 -2.13 -7.58 5.63
CA ASN A 480 -3.15 -7.98 6.59
C ASN A 480 -3.89 -9.22 6.08
N ARG A 481 -3.73 -10.38 6.74
CA ARG A 481 -4.38 -11.64 6.36
C ARG A 481 -5.28 -12.24 7.45
N LEU A 482 -6.28 -12.99 7.01
CA LEU A 482 -7.29 -13.63 7.86
C LEU A 482 -6.75 -14.94 8.45
N HIS A 483 -6.32 -14.90 9.70
CA HIS A 483 -5.87 -16.07 10.46
C HIS A 483 -7.00 -16.70 11.28
N VAL A 484 -6.95 -18.02 11.43
CA VAL A 484 -7.96 -18.80 12.16
C VAL A 484 -7.56 -18.94 13.63
N ARG A 485 -8.35 -18.37 14.55
CA ARG A 485 -8.13 -18.47 16.00
C ARG A 485 -8.28 -19.91 16.49
N GLY A 486 -7.14 -20.53 16.83
CA GLY A 486 -7.10 -21.92 17.33
C GLY A 486 -7.91 -22.17 18.61
N LEU A 487 -8.18 -21.15 19.44
CA LEU A 487 -9.08 -21.27 20.59
C LEU A 487 -10.54 -21.39 20.13
N SER A 488 -10.99 -20.53 19.21
CA SER A 488 -12.33 -20.56 18.61
C SER A 488 -12.60 -21.90 17.92
N VAL A 489 -11.64 -22.42 17.15
CA VAL A 489 -11.72 -23.77 16.54
C VAL A 489 -11.93 -24.85 17.59
N LYS A 490 -11.11 -24.90 18.65
CA LYS A 490 -11.20 -25.92 19.70
C LYS A 490 -12.57 -25.90 20.40
N LEU A 491 -13.11 -24.71 20.67
CA LEU A 491 -14.42 -24.53 21.29
C LEU A 491 -15.58 -24.90 20.34
N ILE A 492 -15.47 -24.56 19.05
CA ILE A 492 -16.45 -24.95 18.02
C ILE A 492 -16.49 -26.46 17.84
N VAL A 493 -15.33 -27.12 17.71
CA VAL A 493 -15.24 -28.59 17.60
C VAL A 493 -15.82 -29.28 18.83
N ALA A 494 -15.50 -28.80 20.04
CA ALA A 494 -16.04 -29.34 21.29
C ALA A 494 -17.57 -29.16 21.40
N GLY A 495 -18.10 -27.98 21.04
CA GLY A 495 -19.54 -27.72 21.05
C GLY A 495 -20.30 -28.53 20.01
N LEU A 496 -19.74 -28.71 18.81
CA LEU A 496 -20.31 -29.57 17.77
C LEU A 496 -20.32 -31.03 18.22
N PHE A 497 -19.23 -31.54 18.80
CA PHE A 497 -19.16 -32.89 19.36
C PHE A 497 -20.23 -33.10 20.46
N LEU A 498 -20.36 -32.15 21.40
CA LEU A 498 -21.41 -32.19 22.42
C LEU A 498 -22.83 -32.19 21.82
N SER A 499 -23.06 -31.43 20.74
CA SER A 499 -24.35 -31.40 20.03
C SER A 499 -24.67 -32.75 19.35
N ILE A 500 -23.66 -33.41 18.76
CA ILE A 500 -23.78 -34.74 18.15
C ILE A 500 -24.08 -35.79 19.24
N CYS A 501 -23.34 -35.78 20.34
CA CYS A 501 -23.61 -36.66 21.48
C CYS A 501 -25.03 -36.47 22.03
N ALA A 502 -25.49 -35.22 22.15
CA ALA A 502 -26.84 -34.94 22.63
C ALA A 502 -27.94 -35.35 21.62
N ALA A 503 -27.69 -35.20 20.32
CA ALA A 503 -28.59 -35.69 19.27
C ALA A 503 -28.68 -37.23 19.28
N ILE A 504 -27.54 -37.93 19.42
CA ILE A 504 -27.50 -39.39 19.58
C ILE A 504 -28.28 -39.83 20.83
N VAL A 505 -28.10 -39.16 21.97
CA VAL A 505 -28.88 -39.42 23.19
C VAL A 505 -30.38 -39.24 22.94
N VAL A 506 -30.80 -38.17 22.26
CA VAL A 506 -32.22 -37.96 21.91
C VAL A 506 -32.74 -39.07 20.97
N LEU A 507 -31.96 -39.53 19.99
CA LEU A 507 -32.37 -40.60 19.07
C LEU A 507 -32.44 -41.99 19.73
N LEU A 508 -31.53 -42.28 20.68
CA LEU A 508 -31.50 -43.55 21.42
C LEU A 508 -32.57 -43.65 22.51
N TYR A 509 -32.93 -42.54 23.16
CA TYR A 509 -33.93 -42.52 24.24
C TYR A 509 -35.32 -42.01 23.81
N ARG A 510 -35.49 -41.58 22.54
CA ARG A 510 -36.81 -41.26 21.98
C ARG A 510 -37.69 -42.52 22.00
N PRO A 511 -38.93 -42.45 22.50
CA PRO A 511 -39.89 -43.52 22.32
C PRO A 511 -40.43 -43.50 20.87
N TYR A 512 -40.59 -44.69 20.30
CA TYR A 512 -41.14 -44.92 18.96
C TYR A 512 -42.62 -45.32 19.07
N ASP A 513 -43.39 -45.08 18.00
CA ASP A 513 -44.76 -45.58 17.77
C ASP A 513 -45.81 -45.30 18.88
N VAL A 514 -45.60 -44.22 19.65
CA VAL A 514 -46.46 -43.82 20.80
C VAL A 514 -47.83 -43.28 20.38
N VAL A 515 -47.95 -42.68 19.19
CA VAL A 515 -49.16 -42.03 18.67
C VAL A 515 -49.20 -42.27 17.15
N PRO A 516 -50.35 -42.64 16.55
CA PRO A 516 -50.43 -43.03 15.13
C PRO A 516 -50.12 -41.91 14.12
N ARG A 517 -50.22 -40.64 14.53
CA ARG A 517 -49.98 -39.44 13.69
C ARG A 517 -49.64 -38.24 14.56
N ASN A 518 -49.14 -37.15 13.97
CA ASN A 518 -48.60 -36.00 14.69
C ASN A 518 -49.69 -35.24 15.51
N PRO A 519 -49.54 -35.09 16.85
CA PRO A 519 -50.50 -34.40 17.73
C PRO A 519 -50.50 -32.86 17.66
N ASP A 520 -49.62 -32.21 16.89
CA ASP A 520 -49.54 -30.74 16.76
C ASP A 520 -50.85 -30.03 16.33
N SER A 521 -51.82 -30.77 15.79
CA SER A 521 -53.04 -30.24 15.15
C SER A 521 -54.26 -30.43 16.04
N ILE A 522 -54.97 -29.34 16.37
CA ILE A 522 -56.18 -29.36 17.21
C ILE A 522 -57.23 -30.35 16.66
N ALA A 523 -57.42 -30.37 15.34
CA ALA A 523 -58.34 -31.29 14.66
C ALA A 523 -58.01 -32.77 14.90
N PHE A 524 -56.73 -33.10 15.09
CA PHE A 524 -56.28 -34.47 15.36
C PHE A 524 -56.35 -34.82 16.85
N VAL A 525 -56.14 -33.83 17.73
CA VAL A 525 -56.44 -34.00 19.17
C VAL A 525 -57.94 -34.28 19.38
N SER A 526 -58.84 -33.66 18.61
CA SER A 526 -60.28 -34.02 18.65
C SER A 526 -60.57 -35.45 18.19
N THR A 527 -59.90 -35.98 17.15
CA THR A 527 -60.12 -37.38 16.74
C THR A 527 -59.62 -38.38 17.78
N ILE A 528 -58.52 -38.09 18.49
CA ILE A 528 -58.08 -38.91 19.64
C ILE A 528 -59.07 -38.79 20.81
N LEU A 529 -59.71 -37.64 21.02
CA LEU A 529 -60.68 -37.48 22.11
C LEU A 529 -62.03 -38.15 21.81
N ALA A 530 -62.42 -38.24 20.55
CA ALA A 530 -63.63 -38.92 20.09
C ALA A 530 -63.61 -40.45 20.35
N SER A 531 -62.43 -41.05 20.44
CA SER A 531 -62.23 -42.45 20.85
C SER A 531 -61.97 -42.60 22.37
N SER A 532 -61.70 -41.51 23.09
CA SER A 532 -61.19 -41.52 24.48
C SER A 532 -62.27 -41.17 25.52
N ASP A 533 -63.37 -41.93 25.53
CA ASP A 533 -64.54 -41.76 26.42
C ASP A 533 -64.14 -41.38 27.87
N SER A 534 -63.14 -42.06 28.44
CA SER A 534 -62.70 -41.91 29.82
C SER A 534 -61.99 -40.57 30.10
N LEU A 535 -61.17 -40.08 29.16
CA LEU A 535 -60.51 -38.77 29.26
C LEU A 535 -61.50 -37.64 29.00
N THR A 536 -62.35 -37.79 27.98
CA THR A 536 -63.37 -36.80 27.60
C THR A 536 -64.38 -36.56 28.72
N ASN A 537 -64.92 -37.63 29.33
CA ASN A 537 -65.81 -37.51 30.50
C ASN A 537 -65.11 -36.89 31.72
N SER A 538 -63.81 -37.12 31.90
CA SER A 538 -63.02 -36.53 32.99
C SER A 538 -62.75 -35.02 32.80
N LEU A 539 -62.94 -34.48 31.59
CA LEU A 539 -62.65 -33.10 31.20
C LEU A 539 -63.88 -32.32 30.72
N GLN A 540 -65.08 -32.92 30.76
CA GLN A 540 -66.31 -32.24 30.37
C GLN A 540 -66.55 -30.99 31.24
N SER A 541 -66.96 -29.89 30.60
CA SER A 541 -67.19 -28.57 31.22
C SER A 541 -65.95 -27.89 31.86
N THR A 542 -64.75 -28.51 31.89
CA THR A 542 -63.57 -27.95 32.60
C THR A 542 -62.79 -26.87 31.83
N GLY A 543 -63.02 -26.69 30.53
CA GLY A 543 -62.25 -25.77 29.66
C GLY A 543 -62.26 -24.27 30.02
N HIS A 544 -62.91 -23.88 31.11
CA HIS A 544 -62.90 -22.52 31.67
C HIS A 544 -61.96 -22.36 32.89
N LEU A 545 -61.39 -23.45 33.40
CA LEU A 545 -60.53 -23.45 34.59
C LEU A 545 -59.09 -23.00 34.25
N PRO A 546 -58.41 -22.24 35.13
CA PRO A 546 -56.98 -21.96 34.99
C PRO A 546 -56.13 -23.22 35.24
N ASP A 547 -54.89 -23.23 34.76
CA ASP A 547 -53.97 -24.40 34.83
C ASP A 547 -53.90 -25.04 36.24
N GLU A 548 -53.78 -24.23 37.31
CA GLU A 548 -53.73 -24.71 38.71
C GLU A 548 -54.98 -25.49 39.14
N ALA A 549 -56.16 -25.05 38.71
CA ALA A 549 -57.43 -25.70 39.03
C ALA A 549 -57.72 -26.91 38.12
N LEU A 550 -57.25 -26.86 36.87
CA LEU A 550 -57.30 -28.01 35.95
C LEU A 550 -56.36 -29.14 36.42
N GLU A 551 -55.17 -28.80 36.93
CA GLU A 551 -54.28 -29.76 37.60
C GLU A 551 -54.98 -30.35 38.83
N GLN A 552 -55.54 -29.52 39.72
CA GLN A 552 -56.24 -29.98 40.93
C GLN A 552 -57.43 -30.90 40.62
N HIS A 553 -58.18 -30.65 39.55
CA HIS A 553 -59.29 -31.50 39.08
C HIS A 553 -58.82 -32.88 38.57
N LEU A 554 -57.59 -32.98 38.07
CA LEU A 554 -56.99 -34.22 37.57
C LEU A 554 -56.16 -34.99 38.63
N GLN A 555 -55.93 -34.40 39.82
CA GLN A 555 -55.15 -35.03 40.88
C GLN A 555 -55.76 -36.37 41.33
N GLY A 556 -54.91 -37.40 41.37
CA GLY A 556 -55.29 -38.77 41.74
C GLY A 556 -55.60 -39.70 40.56
N ASN A 557 -55.67 -39.17 39.34
CA ASN A 557 -55.87 -39.96 38.12
C ASN A 557 -54.55 -40.24 37.40
N SER A 558 -54.37 -41.49 36.96
CA SER A 558 -53.36 -41.91 35.97
C SER A 558 -54.02 -42.09 34.61
N TYR A 559 -53.31 -41.77 33.53
CA TYR A 559 -53.79 -41.96 32.15
C TYR A 559 -52.72 -42.67 31.31
N GLN A 560 -53.15 -43.55 30.40
CA GLN A 560 -52.28 -44.30 29.49
C GLN A 560 -52.83 -44.29 28.07
N THR A 561 -51.95 -44.38 27.07
CA THR A 561 -52.32 -44.64 25.67
C THR A 561 -52.64 -46.12 25.48
N ALA A 562 -53.80 -46.42 24.91
CA ALA A 562 -54.29 -47.78 24.65
C ALA A 562 -54.81 -47.92 23.21
N PHE A 563 -54.84 -49.15 22.69
CA PHE A 563 -55.39 -49.46 21.38
C PHE A 563 -56.52 -50.49 21.50
N SER A 564 -57.76 -50.05 21.29
CA SER A 564 -58.95 -50.89 21.46
C SER A 564 -59.17 -51.77 20.24
N HIS A 565 -58.84 -53.06 20.39
CA HIS A 565 -58.95 -54.04 19.32
C HIS A 565 -60.40 -54.31 18.87
N SER A 566 -61.41 -53.94 19.67
CA SER A 566 -62.84 -54.08 19.33
C SER A 566 -63.43 -52.87 18.61
N ARG A 567 -62.83 -51.67 18.78
CA ARG A 567 -63.21 -50.45 18.05
C ARG A 567 -62.22 -50.10 16.91
N GLY A 568 -61.09 -50.79 16.82
CA GLY A 568 -60.02 -50.52 15.84
C GLY A 568 -59.26 -49.21 16.08
N SER A 569 -59.36 -48.64 17.29
CA SER A 569 -59.08 -47.23 17.53
C SER A 569 -58.05 -46.96 18.63
N PHE A 570 -57.21 -45.95 18.43
CA PHE A 570 -56.25 -45.44 19.43
C PHE A 570 -56.95 -44.50 20.40
N MET A 571 -56.68 -44.61 21.71
CA MET A 571 -57.36 -43.83 22.76
C MET A 571 -56.50 -43.61 24.00
N ILE A 572 -56.95 -42.71 24.89
CA ILE A 572 -56.34 -42.42 26.19
C ILE A 572 -57.31 -42.85 27.30
N GLU A 573 -56.92 -43.89 28.03
CA GLU A 573 -57.72 -44.47 29.12
C GLU A 573 -57.25 -43.98 30.49
N ARG A 574 -58.19 -43.77 31.42
CA ARG A 574 -57.93 -43.54 32.84
C ARG A 574 -57.65 -44.88 33.53
N GLN A 575 -56.49 -45.01 34.15
CA GLN A 575 -56.11 -46.17 34.95
C GLN A 575 -56.30 -45.86 36.45
N GLU A 576 -56.95 -46.76 37.18
CA GLU A 576 -57.05 -46.65 38.64
C GLU A 576 -55.69 -46.85 39.33
N ALA A 577 -55.41 -46.05 40.35
CA ALA A 577 -54.11 -45.98 41.05
C ALA A 577 -53.75 -47.23 41.91
N SER A 578 -54.50 -48.32 41.73
CA SER A 578 -54.37 -49.65 42.36
C SER A 578 -53.50 -50.61 41.56
N ASN A 579 -53.55 -50.57 40.21
CA ASN A 579 -53.03 -51.62 39.33
C ASN A 579 -51.72 -51.26 38.58
N TRP A 580 -50.82 -50.48 39.20
CA TRP A 580 -49.53 -50.11 38.60
C TRP A 580 -48.38 -51.04 39.06
N PRO A 581 -47.73 -51.81 38.16
CA PRO A 581 -46.69 -52.78 38.52
C PRO A 581 -45.28 -52.15 38.66
N LEU A 582 -45.14 -51.07 39.44
CA LEU A 582 -43.83 -50.59 39.94
C LEU A 582 -43.95 -50.05 41.37
N PRO A 583 -42.91 -50.16 42.21
CA PRO A 583 -42.94 -49.66 43.58
C PRO A 583 -43.04 -48.12 43.63
N ARG A 584 -43.95 -47.60 44.46
CA ARG A 584 -44.12 -46.16 44.71
C ARG A 584 -42.90 -45.54 45.42
N LEU A 585 -41.89 -45.14 44.64
CA LEU A 585 -40.77 -44.34 45.13
C LEU A 585 -41.26 -42.94 45.54
N ARG A 586 -41.45 -42.74 46.86
CA ARG A 586 -41.76 -41.44 47.46
C ARG A 586 -40.61 -40.45 47.22
N LEU A 587 -40.71 -39.65 46.15
CA LEU A 587 -39.87 -38.46 45.97
C LEU A 587 -40.51 -37.17 46.53
N SER A 588 -41.62 -37.29 47.26
CA SER A 588 -42.29 -36.19 48.00
C SER A 588 -41.52 -35.75 49.26
N LYS A 589 -40.18 -35.70 49.18
CA LYS A 589 -39.30 -35.38 50.32
C LYS A 589 -38.04 -34.59 49.98
N MET A 590 -38.08 -33.79 48.90
CA MET A 590 -37.09 -32.71 48.72
C MET A 590 -37.60 -31.49 47.92
N MET A 591 -38.77 -30.95 48.28
CA MET A 591 -39.05 -29.53 48.06
C MET A 591 -39.88 -28.98 49.22
N GLN A 592 -39.21 -28.33 50.17
CA GLN A 592 -39.81 -27.78 51.39
C GLN A 592 -40.04 -26.27 51.24
N THR A 593 -40.90 -25.88 50.29
CA THR A 593 -41.33 -24.50 50.08
C THR A 593 -42.77 -24.32 50.58
N SER A 594 -42.89 -24.20 51.90
CA SER A 594 -44.01 -23.60 52.65
C SER A 594 -45.41 -23.63 52.00
N VAL A 595 -46.04 -24.82 51.95
CA VAL A 595 -47.51 -24.86 51.93
C VAL A 595 -48.01 -24.38 53.30
N ILE A 596 -48.59 -23.19 53.34
CA ILE A 596 -49.31 -22.70 54.52
C ILE A 596 -50.54 -23.59 54.69
N SER A 597 -50.67 -24.23 55.85
CA SER A 597 -51.76 -25.15 56.13
C SER A 597 -53.10 -24.41 56.34
N PRO A 598 -54.16 -24.70 55.55
CA PRO A 598 -55.50 -24.17 55.80
C PRO A 598 -56.20 -24.95 56.94
N SER A 599 -55.63 -24.90 58.15
CA SER A 599 -56.09 -25.66 59.32
C SER A 599 -56.39 -24.79 60.57
N ARG A 600 -56.84 -23.55 60.34
CA ARG A 600 -57.46 -22.68 61.37
C ARG A 600 -58.74 -21.96 60.91
N TYR A 601 -59.63 -22.66 60.21
CA TYR A 601 -61.05 -22.26 60.11
C TYR A 601 -62.01 -23.46 60.27
N ALA A 602 -61.77 -24.26 61.31
CA ALA A 602 -62.61 -25.38 61.71
C ALA A 602 -63.32 -25.11 63.05
N LYS A 603 -64.30 -24.19 63.07
CA LYS A 603 -65.28 -24.11 64.17
C LYS A 603 -66.58 -23.44 63.71
N HIS A 604 -67.69 -24.16 63.94
CA HIS A 604 -69.05 -23.89 63.48
C HIS A 604 -69.24 -23.91 61.95
N HIS A 605 -70.32 -24.47 61.38
CA HIS A 605 -71.49 -25.15 61.97
C HIS A 605 -71.60 -26.61 61.52
N ARG A 606 -72.29 -27.44 62.32
CA ARG A 606 -73.00 -28.62 61.80
C ARG A 606 -74.37 -28.16 61.29
N GLY A 607 -74.74 -28.53 60.09
CA GLY A 607 -76.06 -28.35 59.49
C GLY A 607 -76.21 -29.27 58.27
N PRO A 608 -77.44 -29.70 57.91
CA PRO A 608 -77.67 -30.54 56.74
C PRO A 608 -77.47 -29.75 55.43
N PRO A 609 -77.19 -30.42 54.30
CA PRO A 609 -76.94 -29.76 53.04
C PRO A 609 -78.22 -29.14 52.44
N ASN A 610 -78.14 -27.87 52.03
CA ASN A 610 -79.00 -27.26 51.01
C ASN A 610 -78.49 -25.87 50.60
N SER A 611 -78.97 -25.38 49.45
CA SER A 611 -78.64 -24.09 48.81
C SER A 611 -77.18 -23.84 48.42
N VAL A 612 -76.92 -23.84 47.11
CA VAL A 612 -75.70 -23.32 46.48
C VAL A 612 -75.76 -21.79 46.42
N PRO A 613 -74.75 -21.05 46.90
CA PRO A 613 -74.56 -19.64 46.56
C PRO A 613 -73.69 -19.51 45.31
N SER A 614 -74.29 -19.08 44.20
CA SER A 614 -73.58 -18.84 42.93
C SER A 614 -72.87 -17.49 42.92
N THR A 615 -71.63 -17.44 43.43
CA THR A 615 -70.72 -16.29 43.29
C THR A 615 -69.53 -16.69 42.43
N GLY A 616 -69.38 -16.04 41.27
CA GLY A 616 -68.41 -16.48 40.26
C GLY A 616 -66.95 -16.25 40.65
N LEU A 617 -66.10 -17.24 40.40
CA LEU A 617 -64.67 -17.01 40.19
C LEU A 617 -64.51 -16.19 38.90
N GLU A 618 -63.80 -15.06 38.96
CA GLU A 618 -63.35 -14.38 37.74
C GLU A 618 -62.33 -15.26 37.02
N SER A 619 -62.62 -15.62 35.77
CA SER A 619 -61.71 -16.46 34.97
C SER A 619 -60.44 -15.69 34.60
N ARG A 620 -59.35 -16.00 35.30
CA ARG A 620 -58.04 -15.36 35.10
C ARG A 620 -57.38 -15.87 33.82
N TRP A 621 -57.64 -15.18 32.71
CA TRP A 621 -57.09 -15.48 31.38
C TRP A 621 -55.57 -15.68 31.37
N TRP A 622 -55.12 -16.77 30.75
CA TRP A 622 -53.72 -17.11 30.56
C TRP A 622 -53.01 -16.07 29.68
N ARG A 623 -51.79 -15.69 30.10
CA ARG A 623 -50.87 -14.85 29.32
C ARG A 623 -49.43 -15.29 29.58
N PRO A 624 -48.67 -15.70 28.54
CA PRO A 624 -47.26 -16.01 28.70
C PRO A 624 -46.44 -14.74 28.93
N PHE A 625 -45.32 -14.89 29.64
CA PHE A 625 -44.38 -13.80 29.97
C PHE A 625 -43.90 -13.01 28.73
N THR A 626 -43.71 -13.71 27.60
CA THR A 626 -43.27 -13.18 26.31
C THR A 626 -44.24 -12.20 25.64
N LEU A 627 -45.55 -12.29 25.95
CA LEU A 627 -46.57 -11.31 25.54
C LEU A 627 -46.94 -10.35 26.70
N GLY A 628 -46.22 -10.43 27.82
CA GLY A 628 -46.27 -9.48 28.91
C GLY A 628 -45.71 -8.13 28.48
N LEU A 629 -46.43 -7.06 28.84
CA LEU A 629 -46.07 -5.68 28.50
C LEU A 629 -44.60 -5.32 28.83
N PRO A 630 -43.99 -5.68 29.98
CA PRO A 630 -42.57 -5.38 30.22
C PRO A 630 -41.63 -6.12 29.26
N PHE A 631 -41.88 -7.39 28.92
CA PHE A 631 -41.02 -8.14 27.99
C PHE A 631 -41.07 -7.55 26.59
N VAL A 632 -42.26 -7.16 26.13
CA VAL A 632 -42.47 -6.51 24.82
C VAL A 632 -41.86 -5.12 24.77
N LEU A 633 -41.88 -4.35 25.86
CA LEU A 633 -41.15 -3.08 25.92
C LEU A 633 -39.63 -3.29 25.82
N VAL A 634 -39.08 -4.30 26.51
CA VAL A 634 -37.63 -4.60 26.42
C VAL A 634 -37.24 -5.12 25.03
N SER A 635 -38.03 -6.00 24.41
CA SER A 635 -37.72 -6.54 23.07
C SER A 635 -37.83 -5.48 21.96
N LEU A 636 -38.65 -4.45 22.13
CA LEU A 636 -38.71 -3.30 21.21
C LEU A 636 -37.67 -2.22 21.55
N ALA A 637 -37.26 -2.08 22.81
CA ALA A 637 -36.24 -1.10 23.20
C ALA A 637 -34.81 -1.52 22.81
N LEU A 638 -34.46 -2.80 22.94
CA LEU A 638 -33.09 -3.27 22.66
C LEU A 638 -32.61 -3.00 21.22
N PRO A 639 -33.42 -3.19 20.16
CA PRO A 639 -33.04 -2.77 18.81
C PRO A 639 -32.81 -1.26 18.66
N ILE A 640 -33.57 -0.41 19.36
CA ILE A 640 -33.35 1.05 19.35
C ILE A 640 -32.00 1.37 20.00
N VAL A 641 -31.74 0.79 21.17
CA VAL A 641 -30.45 0.94 21.88
C VAL A 641 -29.30 0.45 21.02
N ALA A 642 -29.45 -0.68 20.32
CA ALA A 642 -28.46 -1.19 19.38
C ALA A 642 -28.18 -0.21 18.22
N ILE A 643 -29.22 0.32 17.57
CA ILE A 643 -29.08 1.30 16.48
C ILE A 643 -28.35 2.57 16.95
N VAL A 644 -28.71 3.08 18.13
CA VAL A 644 -28.10 4.28 18.72
C VAL A 644 -26.64 4.05 19.14
N LEU A 645 -26.33 2.91 19.77
CA LEU A 645 -24.95 2.57 20.14
C LEU A 645 -24.05 2.38 18.92
N LEU A 646 -24.54 1.69 17.87
CA LEU A 646 -23.83 1.54 16.60
C LEU A 646 -23.50 2.89 15.94
N GLU A 647 -24.36 3.89 16.11
CA GLU A 647 -24.15 5.23 15.57
C GLU A 647 -23.19 6.07 16.42
N ILE A 648 -23.30 6.01 17.74
CA ILE A 648 -22.38 6.69 18.68
C ILE A 648 -20.95 6.17 18.51
N VAL A 649 -20.76 4.85 18.38
CA VAL A 649 -19.42 4.26 18.19
C VAL A 649 -18.86 4.62 16.80
N GLN A 650 -19.68 4.70 15.75
CA GLN A 650 -19.21 5.18 14.44
C GLN A 650 -18.78 6.64 14.50
N GLN A 651 -19.58 7.53 15.10
CA GLN A 651 -19.24 8.94 15.22
C GLN A 651 -18.00 9.16 16.09
N TYR A 652 -17.78 8.31 17.11
CA TYR A 652 -16.54 8.30 17.88
C TYR A 652 -15.36 7.80 17.04
N SER A 653 -15.52 6.71 16.27
CA SER A 653 -14.50 6.15 15.38
C SER A 653 -14.07 7.14 14.31
N ASN A 654 -15.02 7.82 13.67
CA ASN A 654 -14.77 8.79 12.59
C ASN A 654 -14.20 10.13 13.12
N LYS A 655 -14.35 10.43 14.42
CA LYS A 655 -13.79 11.66 15.03
C LYS A 655 -12.35 11.48 15.54
N HIS A 656 -11.90 10.25 15.77
CA HIS A 656 -10.59 9.95 16.34
C HIS A 656 -9.78 8.98 15.48
N ASP A 657 -10.12 8.84 14.19
CA ASP A 657 -9.49 7.97 13.20
C ASP A 657 -9.28 6.53 13.69
N GLY A 658 -10.35 5.95 14.24
CA GLY A 658 -10.37 4.62 14.86
C GLY A 658 -10.64 4.65 16.37
N LEU A 659 -10.95 3.47 16.92
CA LEU A 659 -11.37 3.26 18.30
C LEU A 659 -10.20 3.01 19.24
N VAL A 660 -9.39 2.00 18.92
CA VAL A 660 -8.28 1.51 19.76
C VAL A 660 -7.14 1.05 18.85
N ASP A 661 -5.91 1.31 19.26
CA ASP A 661 -4.70 0.82 18.61
C ASP A 661 -4.60 -0.70 18.78
N THR A 662 -4.01 -1.39 17.80
CA THR A 662 -3.76 -2.84 17.88
C THR A 662 -2.27 -3.12 18.06
N PRO A 663 -1.73 -3.02 19.30
CA PRO A 663 -0.36 -3.48 19.58
C PRO A 663 -0.32 -5.01 19.58
N ASP A 664 0.76 -5.59 19.04
CA ASP A 664 0.89 -7.01 18.65
C ASP A 664 0.77 -8.05 19.79
N ALA A 665 0.54 -7.61 21.03
CA ALA A 665 0.51 -8.45 22.24
C ALA A 665 -0.84 -8.45 23.01
N LEU A 666 -1.76 -7.50 22.78
CA LEU A 666 -2.93 -7.31 23.66
C LEU A 666 -4.22 -7.97 23.16
N THR A 667 -4.21 -9.31 23.20
CA THR A 667 -5.35 -10.22 22.97
C THR A 667 -6.71 -9.80 23.57
N SER A 668 -6.71 -9.04 24.67
CA SER A 668 -7.94 -8.63 25.36
C SER A 668 -8.82 -7.67 24.55
N VAL A 669 -8.24 -6.76 23.76
CA VAL A 669 -9.00 -5.76 22.98
C VAL A 669 -9.76 -6.45 21.84
N GLU A 670 -9.07 -7.31 21.08
CA GLU A 670 -9.63 -8.09 19.98
C GLU A 670 -10.62 -9.19 20.42
N VAL A 671 -10.62 -9.55 21.71
CA VAL A 671 -11.59 -10.49 22.29
C VAL A 671 -12.86 -9.74 22.68
N LEU A 672 -12.72 -8.57 23.30
CA LEU A 672 -13.86 -7.74 23.70
C LEU A 672 -14.62 -7.19 22.49
N SER A 673 -13.92 -6.68 21.47
CA SER A 673 -14.53 -6.10 20.27
C SER A 673 -15.36 -7.10 19.46
N ASN A 674 -14.91 -8.35 19.34
CA ASN A 674 -15.58 -9.36 18.51
C ASN A 674 -16.73 -10.08 19.25
N TYR A 675 -16.55 -10.47 20.52
CA TYR A 675 -17.57 -11.27 21.21
C TYR A 675 -18.69 -10.45 21.88
N LEU A 676 -18.43 -9.20 22.29
CA LEU A 676 -19.43 -8.40 23.01
C LEU A 676 -20.62 -7.98 22.11
N PRO A 677 -20.43 -7.47 20.87
CA PRO A 677 -21.55 -7.16 19.97
C PRO A 677 -22.27 -8.45 19.54
N ALA A 678 -21.54 -9.54 19.34
CA ALA A 678 -22.12 -10.83 18.96
C ALA A 678 -23.06 -11.35 20.06
N ALA A 679 -22.65 -11.29 21.33
CA ALA A 679 -23.49 -11.64 22.47
C ALA A 679 -24.73 -10.72 22.60
N PHE A 680 -24.57 -9.41 22.36
CA PHE A 680 -25.68 -8.45 22.44
C PHE A 680 -26.72 -8.66 21.34
N MET A 681 -26.28 -8.80 20.08
CA MET A 681 -27.18 -9.12 18.96
C MET A 681 -27.82 -10.50 19.12
N MET A 682 -27.10 -11.48 19.67
CA MET A 682 -27.66 -12.79 19.97
C MET A 682 -28.76 -12.74 21.03
N ALA A 683 -28.63 -11.89 22.07
CA ALA A 683 -29.68 -11.67 23.06
C ALA A 683 -30.96 -11.10 22.43
N ILE A 684 -30.83 -10.15 21.50
CA ILE A 684 -31.96 -9.62 20.71
C ILE A 684 -32.61 -10.76 19.89
N SER A 685 -31.81 -11.54 19.15
CA SER A 685 -32.28 -12.67 18.36
C SER A 685 -33.07 -13.68 19.19
N ILE A 686 -32.57 -14.07 20.37
CA ILE A 686 -33.25 -15.00 21.29
C ILE A 686 -34.59 -14.45 21.77
N MET A 687 -34.67 -13.15 22.12
CA MET A 687 -35.93 -12.54 22.54
C MET A 687 -36.99 -12.55 21.43
N PHE A 688 -36.60 -12.24 20.19
CA PHE A 688 -37.53 -12.26 19.05
C PHE A 688 -38.01 -13.67 18.68
N ASN A 689 -37.11 -14.67 18.69
CA ASN A 689 -37.49 -16.08 18.53
C ASN A 689 -38.47 -16.55 19.64
N SER A 690 -38.32 -16.05 20.86
CA SER A 690 -39.23 -16.34 21.98
C SER A 690 -40.63 -15.73 21.79
N VAL A 691 -40.72 -14.52 21.23
CA VAL A 691 -42.00 -13.92 20.81
C VAL A 691 -42.63 -14.74 19.68
N ASP A 692 -41.87 -15.11 18.66
CA ASP A 692 -42.37 -15.84 17.48
C ASP A 692 -43.01 -17.18 17.84
N LEU A 693 -42.32 -18.03 18.60
CA LEU A 693 -42.86 -19.28 19.13
C LEU A 693 -44.18 -19.06 19.90
N THR A 694 -44.27 -17.96 20.65
CA THR A 694 -45.49 -17.61 21.39
C THR A 694 -46.63 -17.19 20.46
N VAL A 695 -46.33 -16.37 19.43
CA VAL A 695 -47.31 -15.91 18.45
C VAL A 695 -47.81 -17.08 17.59
N MET A 696 -46.97 -18.05 17.26
CA MET A 696 -47.39 -19.32 16.62
C MET A 696 -48.40 -20.09 17.48
N ILE A 697 -48.13 -20.26 18.79
CA ILE A 697 -49.05 -20.96 19.70
C ILE A 697 -50.42 -20.28 19.76
N PHE A 698 -50.48 -18.95 19.79
CA PHE A 698 -51.74 -18.19 19.83
C PHE A 698 -52.46 -18.07 18.47
N ALA A 699 -51.81 -18.37 17.34
CA ALA A 699 -52.36 -18.16 16.00
C ALA A 699 -53.69 -18.90 15.71
N PRO A 700 -53.82 -20.23 15.94
CA PRO A 700 -55.08 -20.93 15.69
C PRO A 700 -56.18 -20.53 16.68
N TYR A 701 -55.86 -20.30 17.95
CA TYR A 701 -56.83 -19.94 18.98
C TYR A 701 -57.36 -18.51 18.82
N SER A 702 -56.51 -17.55 18.43
CA SER A 702 -56.94 -16.18 18.12
C SER A 702 -57.84 -16.13 16.87
N ALA A 703 -57.59 -16.98 15.88
CA ALA A 703 -58.50 -17.16 14.75
C ALA A 703 -59.84 -17.76 15.19
N LEU A 704 -59.84 -18.83 16.00
CA LEU A 704 -61.05 -19.43 16.57
C LEU A 704 -61.85 -18.45 17.45
N ALA A 705 -61.20 -17.60 18.24
CA ALA A 705 -61.87 -16.61 19.08
C ALA A 705 -62.48 -15.44 18.28
N ARG A 706 -62.01 -15.19 17.04
CA ARG A 706 -62.69 -14.33 16.05
C ARG A 706 -63.92 -15.03 15.45
N GLY A 707 -63.85 -16.35 15.30
CA GLY A 707 -64.98 -17.25 15.09
C GLY A 707 -65.49 -17.35 13.65
N ASN A 708 -66.27 -18.41 13.39
CA ASN A 708 -66.91 -18.67 12.10
C ASN A 708 -65.92 -18.77 10.92
N LEU A 709 -64.80 -19.48 11.13
CA LEU A 709 -63.72 -19.68 10.15
C LEU A 709 -63.55 -21.17 9.77
N PRO A 710 -63.16 -21.49 8.52
CA PRO A 710 -63.03 -22.86 8.04
C PRO A 710 -61.83 -23.60 8.67
N ALA A 711 -61.92 -24.94 8.78
CA ALA A 711 -60.93 -25.81 9.42
C ALA A 711 -59.46 -25.50 9.08
N ARG A 712 -59.18 -25.23 7.80
CA ARG A 712 -57.82 -24.93 7.28
C ARG A 712 -57.19 -23.65 7.89
N ARG A 713 -57.99 -22.73 8.43
CA ARG A 713 -57.52 -21.50 9.13
C ARG A 713 -57.51 -21.60 10.65
N THR A 714 -57.93 -22.73 11.20
CA THR A 714 -58.20 -22.89 12.63
C THR A 714 -57.69 -24.23 13.14
N ILE A 715 -58.54 -25.26 13.14
CA ILE A 715 -58.23 -26.54 13.79
C ILE A 715 -57.18 -27.37 13.05
N MET A 716 -56.95 -27.13 11.75
CA MET A 716 -55.95 -27.85 10.94
C MET A 716 -54.66 -27.06 10.65
N SER A 717 -54.50 -25.83 11.18
CA SER A 717 -53.34 -24.99 10.85
C SER A 717 -52.13 -25.33 11.73
N ASN A 718 -51.37 -26.37 11.37
CA ASN A 718 -50.04 -26.60 11.96
C ASN A 718 -48.99 -25.68 11.29
N VAL A 719 -48.48 -24.72 12.07
CA VAL A 719 -47.32 -23.88 11.74
C VAL A 719 -46.14 -24.19 12.68
N LEU A 720 -46.41 -24.54 13.94
CA LEU A 720 -45.40 -24.77 14.99
C LEU A 720 -44.49 -25.97 14.70
N GLY A 721 -45.02 -27.04 14.08
CA GLY A 721 -44.27 -28.24 13.69
C GLY A 721 -43.52 -28.12 12.35
N LYS A 722 -43.22 -26.91 11.88
CA LYS A 722 -42.54 -26.65 10.59
C LYS A 722 -41.26 -25.86 10.77
N ILE A 723 -40.27 -26.15 9.92
CA ILE A 723 -39.05 -25.33 9.75
C ILE A 723 -39.48 -23.88 9.43
N PRO A 724 -38.88 -22.83 10.03
CA PRO A 724 -39.42 -21.46 9.96
C PRO A 724 -39.76 -20.93 8.56
N VAL A 725 -38.96 -21.25 7.53
CA VAL A 725 -39.25 -20.86 6.14
C VAL A 725 -40.54 -21.51 5.60
N LEU A 726 -40.78 -22.79 5.91
CA LEU A 726 -42.01 -23.49 5.55
C LEU A 726 -43.20 -23.03 6.42
N GLY A 727 -42.92 -22.66 7.68
CA GLY A 727 -43.90 -22.04 8.59
C GLY A 727 -44.40 -20.69 8.06
N LEU A 728 -43.49 -19.82 7.62
CA LEU A 728 -43.79 -18.53 6.99
C LEU A 728 -44.62 -18.69 5.71
N VAL A 729 -44.26 -19.63 4.83
CA VAL A 729 -45.04 -19.91 3.60
C VAL A 729 -46.47 -20.37 3.94
N GLU A 730 -46.65 -21.25 4.91
CA GLU A 730 -48.01 -21.63 5.36
C GLU A 730 -48.73 -20.44 6.01
N ALA A 731 -48.07 -19.64 6.86
CA ALA A 731 -48.66 -18.47 7.51
C ALA A 731 -49.17 -17.43 6.49
N ILE A 732 -48.45 -17.23 5.39
CA ILE A 732 -48.87 -16.40 4.25
C ILE A 732 -50.11 -17.00 3.56
N ILE A 733 -50.09 -18.30 3.25
CA ILE A 733 -51.20 -18.99 2.56
C ILE A 733 -52.47 -18.98 3.41
N VAL A 734 -52.35 -19.22 4.72
CA VAL A 734 -53.46 -19.26 5.68
C VAL A 734 -53.91 -17.85 6.07
N ARG A 735 -53.02 -16.85 5.97
CA ARG A 735 -53.17 -15.41 6.31
C ARG A 735 -53.14 -15.09 7.82
N HIS A 736 -52.26 -15.75 8.57
CA HIS A 736 -52.00 -15.42 9.98
C HIS A 736 -50.99 -14.27 10.10
N TRP A 737 -51.43 -13.03 9.84
CA TRP A 737 -50.55 -11.84 9.75
C TRP A 737 -49.58 -11.66 10.93
N ALA A 738 -50.00 -11.87 12.17
CA ALA A 738 -49.10 -11.76 13.33
C ALA A 738 -47.90 -12.72 13.23
N VAL A 739 -48.13 -13.96 12.77
CA VAL A 739 -47.10 -14.99 12.57
C VAL A 739 -46.19 -14.63 11.39
N ILE A 740 -46.73 -14.04 10.33
CA ILE A 740 -45.92 -13.58 9.17
C ILE A 740 -44.89 -12.56 9.65
N PHE A 741 -45.30 -11.57 10.44
CA PHE A 741 -44.36 -10.56 10.95
C PHE A 741 -43.40 -11.11 12.01
N SER A 742 -43.85 -11.98 12.93
CA SER A 742 -42.95 -12.56 13.94
C SER A 742 -41.90 -13.51 13.34
N THR A 743 -42.28 -14.36 12.37
CA THR A 743 -41.34 -15.26 11.68
C THR A 743 -40.33 -14.49 10.84
N ILE A 744 -40.73 -13.40 10.16
CA ILE A 744 -39.80 -12.52 9.46
C ILE A 744 -38.79 -11.92 10.44
N ALA A 745 -39.23 -11.40 11.60
CA ALA A 745 -38.32 -10.84 12.60
C ALA A 745 -37.38 -11.90 13.19
N ALA A 746 -37.86 -13.13 13.44
CA ALA A 746 -37.05 -14.25 13.91
C ALA A 746 -35.97 -14.67 12.88
N ILE A 747 -36.34 -14.74 11.60
CA ILE A 747 -35.40 -15.05 10.49
C ILE A 747 -34.36 -13.92 10.34
N VAL A 748 -34.76 -12.66 10.37
CA VAL A 748 -33.81 -11.53 10.31
C VAL A 748 -32.86 -11.54 11.52
N GLY A 749 -33.35 -11.97 12.69
CA GLY A 749 -32.54 -12.16 13.89
C GLY A 749 -31.42 -13.20 13.76
N THR A 750 -31.48 -14.15 12.81
CA THR A 750 -30.35 -15.08 12.57
C THR A 750 -29.31 -14.52 11.62
N LEU A 751 -29.68 -13.55 10.76
CA LEU A 751 -28.73 -12.82 9.89
C LEU A 751 -27.91 -11.80 10.70
N LEU A 752 -28.51 -11.22 11.73
CA LEU A 752 -27.90 -10.20 12.60
C LEU A 752 -26.55 -10.65 13.17
N THR A 753 -26.44 -11.88 13.66
CA THR A 753 -25.19 -12.44 14.19
C THR A 753 -24.13 -12.77 13.12
N ILE A 754 -24.52 -12.87 11.85
CA ILE A 754 -23.57 -13.07 10.74
C ILE A 754 -22.91 -11.73 10.41
N VAL A 755 -23.70 -10.67 10.21
CA VAL A 755 -23.17 -9.35 9.82
C VAL A 755 -22.27 -8.74 10.90
N VAL A 756 -22.51 -9.04 12.19
CA VAL A 756 -21.64 -8.62 13.29
C VAL A 756 -20.17 -9.03 13.11
N SER A 757 -19.85 -10.15 12.44
CA SER A 757 -18.45 -10.58 12.28
C SER A 757 -17.62 -9.66 11.39
N GLY A 758 -18.25 -8.76 10.62
CA GLY A 758 -17.58 -7.71 9.84
C GLY A 758 -17.59 -6.32 10.49
N LEU A 759 -18.15 -6.17 11.69
CA LEU A 759 -18.44 -4.85 12.27
C LEU A 759 -17.19 -4.02 12.63
N TYR A 760 -16.08 -4.67 12.94
CA TYR A 760 -14.81 -4.00 13.26
C TYR A 760 -13.67 -4.53 12.40
N VAL A 761 -12.88 -3.61 11.83
CA VAL A 761 -11.78 -3.88 10.89
C VAL A 761 -10.53 -3.13 11.31
N SER A 762 -9.34 -3.64 10.98
CA SER A 762 -8.07 -2.95 11.21
C SER A 762 -7.68 -2.12 9.99
N ASN A 763 -7.65 -0.80 10.16
CA ASN A 763 -7.21 0.17 9.15
C ASN A 763 -5.82 0.70 9.53
N ALA A 764 -4.93 0.87 8.55
CA ALA A 764 -3.71 1.64 8.74
C ALA A 764 -4.05 3.14 8.82
N VAL A 765 -3.58 3.82 9.86
CA VAL A 765 -3.81 5.25 10.08
C VAL A 765 -2.47 5.88 10.50
N PRO A 766 -1.89 6.78 9.68
CA PRO A 766 -0.58 7.35 9.97
C PRO A 766 -0.60 8.08 11.31
N LYS A 767 0.43 7.86 12.14
CA LYS A 767 0.61 8.58 13.40
C LYS A 767 1.70 9.63 13.24
N SER A 768 1.29 10.89 13.31
CA SER A 768 2.17 11.99 13.62
C SER A 768 2.55 11.97 15.12
N SER A 769 3.83 12.10 15.41
CA SER A 769 4.38 12.38 16.74
C SER A 769 5.27 13.61 16.62
N SER A 770 5.08 14.63 17.47
CA SER A 770 6.04 15.73 17.58
C SER A 770 7.33 15.22 18.23
N ILE A 771 8.47 15.46 17.57
CA ILE A 771 9.82 15.23 18.08
C ILE A 771 10.64 16.51 17.90
N SER A 772 11.49 16.86 18.86
CA SER A 772 12.40 17.99 18.69
C SER A 772 13.75 17.49 18.18
N ILE A 773 14.23 18.04 17.07
CA ILE A 773 15.55 17.77 16.47
C ILE A 773 16.47 18.96 16.71
N GLN A 774 17.78 18.78 16.63
CA GLN A 774 18.75 19.88 16.76
C GLN A 774 19.31 20.28 15.39
N ARG A 775 19.44 21.60 15.17
CA ARG A 775 20.17 22.17 14.03
C ARG A 775 21.67 21.93 14.24
N GLY A 776 22.36 21.34 13.26
CA GLY A 776 23.79 21.00 13.35
C GLY A 776 24.73 22.15 12.98
N ASP A 777 24.33 23.01 12.05
CA ASP A 777 25.18 24.04 11.44
C ASP A 777 24.43 25.35 11.14
N GLN A 778 25.19 26.37 10.71
CA GLN A 778 24.69 27.62 10.13
C GLN A 778 25.50 27.97 8.87
N PHE A 779 24.93 28.81 8.01
CA PHE A 779 25.66 29.34 6.85
C PHE A 779 26.31 30.68 7.22
N ASN A 780 27.62 30.78 7.02
CA ASN A 780 28.38 32.01 7.17
C ASN A 780 28.69 32.61 5.80
N LEU A 781 28.11 33.78 5.50
CA LEU A 781 28.18 34.41 4.18
C LEU A 781 29.50 35.18 3.92
N SER A 782 30.57 34.90 4.67
CA SER A 782 31.89 35.49 4.45
C SER A 782 32.77 34.57 3.60
N TRP A 783 32.61 34.63 2.28
CA TRP A 783 33.55 34.03 1.33
C TRP A 783 34.64 35.06 1.00
N THR A 784 35.89 34.74 1.32
CA THR A 784 37.05 35.63 1.12
C THR A 784 37.90 35.09 -0.03
N ASN A 785 38.33 35.94 -0.96
CA ASN A 785 39.09 35.55 -2.15
C ASN A 785 38.35 34.53 -3.04
N SER A 786 37.05 34.71 -3.29
CA SER A 786 36.22 33.71 -4.02
C SER A 786 36.73 33.42 -5.44
N VAL A 787 37.51 34.34 -6.02
CA VAL A 787 38.28 34.17 -7.27
C VAL A 787 39.14 32.90 -7.29
N ASN A 788 39.73 32.52 -6.14
CA ASN A 788 40.84 31.56 -6.09
C ASN A 788 40.46 30.19 -5.49
N ASN A 789 39.27 30.04 -4.91
CA ASN A 789 38.82 28.78 -4.32
C ASN A 789 37.29 28.77 -4.07
N ASP A 790 36.57 27.81 -4.67
CA ASP A 790 35.15 27.53 -4.39
C ASP A 790 34.90 26.15 -3.76
N SER A 791 35.96 25.49 -3.27
CA SER A 791 35.94 24.12 -2.74
C SER A 791 35.24 23.15 -3.69
N ASN A 792 35.58 23.25 -4.98
CA ASN A 792 35.10 22.46 -6.11
C ASN A 792 33.57 22.45 -6.26
N ALA A 793 32.91 23.56 -5.87
CA ALA A 793 31.48 23.74 -6.07
C ALA A 793 31.11 23.79 -7.56
N GLY A 794 32.00 24.32 -8.42
CA GLY A 794 31.88 24.28 -9.88
C GLY A 794 31.84 22.86 -10.42
N THR A 795 32.75 21.99 -9.99
CA THR A 795 32.77 20.57 -10.39
C THR A 795 31.50 19.83 -9.93
N MET A 796 31.03 20.09 -8.70
CA MET A 796 29.78 19.51 -8.19
C MET A 796 28.54 20.01 -8.94
N PHE A 797 28.51 21.30 -9.27
CA PHE A 797 27.47 21.89 -10.11
C PHE A 797 27.46 21.25 -11.52
N ALA A 798 28.62 21.11 -12.17
CA ALA A 798 28.77 20.46 -13.47
C ALA A 798 28.26 19.00 -13.45
N LEU A 799 28.61 18.25 -12.40
CA LEU A 799 28.15 16.87 -12.17
C LEU A 799 26.64 16.73 -12.05
N ILE A 800 25.98 17.72 -11.45
CA ILE A 800 24.52 17.78 -11.33
C ILE A 800 23.89 18.15 -12.68
N GLU A 801 24.42 19.15 -13.39
CA GLU A 801 23.81 19.64 -14.64
C GLU A 801 24.00 18.72 -15.85
N GLU A 802 25.23 18.27 -16.12
CA GLU A 802 25.53 17.49 -17.33
C GLU A 802 25.19 16.00 -17.16
N PHE A 803 25.58 15.40 -16.03
CA PHE A 803 25.43 13.96 -15.79
C PHE A 803 24.17 13.58 -14.98
N ASN A 804 23.34 14.57 -14.61
CA ASN A 804 22.06 14.39 -13.91
C ASN A 804 22.20 13.51 -12.64
N LEU A 805 23.27 13.75 -11.87
CA LEU A 805 23.51 13.07 -10.60
C LEU A 805 22.58 13.62 -9.50
N SER A 806 22.35 12.83 -8.45
CA SER A 806 21.55 13.26 -7.30
C SER A 806 22.28 14.36 -6.52
N TYR A 807 21.53 15.34 -6.01
CA TYR A 807 22.04 16.40 -5.14
C TYR A 807 22.77 15.86 -3.89
N PRO A 808 23.88 16.49 -3.45
CA PRO A 808 24.51 16.22 -2.15
C PRO A 808 23.55 16.32 -0.97
N LYS A 809 23.84 15.59 0.11
CA LYS A 809 23.02 15.62 1.34
C LYS A 809 22.85 17.05 1.85
N PHE A 810 21.62 17.40 2.22
CA PHE A 810 21.23 18.75 2.64
C PHE A 810 21.37 19.83 1.55
N THR A 811 21.34 19.46 0.27
CA THR A 811 21.04 20.36 -0.85
C THR A 811 19.89 19.80 -1.69
N TYR A 812 19.14 20.66 -2.37
CA TYR A 812 18.18 20.27 -3.40
C TYR A 812 17.87 21.46 -4.30
N ASP A 813 18.15 21.34 -5.60
CA ASP A 813 17.87 22.38 -6.60
C ASP A 813 18.46 23.74 -6.19
N GLU A 814 17.66 24.80 -6.06
CA GLU A 814 18.11 26.13 -5.62
C GLU A 814 18.42 26.26 -4.11
N LEU A 815 18.22 25.20 -3.31
CA LEU A 815 18.17 25.28 -1.84
C LEU A 815 19.33 24.56 -1.15
N ALA A 816 20.07 25.29 -0.31
CA ALA A 816 20.95 24.72 0.71
C ALA A 816 20.21 24.61 2.07
N LEU A 817 20.14 23.40 2.63
CA LEU A 817 19.49 23.10 3.91
C LEU A 817 20.51 23.00 5.05
N PRO A 818 20.17 23.36 6.28
CA PRO A 818 21.00 23.09 7.44
C PRO A 818 21.01 21.59 7.78
N THR A 819 22.12 21.08 8.31
CA THR A 819 22.16 19.71 8.84
C THR A 819 21.29 19.56 10.09
N ILE A 820 20.78 18.35 10.32
CA ILE A 820 19.91 18.03 11.47
C ILE A 820 20.43 16.81 12.24
N GLN A 821 20.28 16.86 13.56
CA GLN A 821 20.68 15.79 14.48
C GLN A 821 19.45 15.32 15.29
N LEU A 822 19.28 14.00 15.37
CA LEU A 822 18.17 13.35 16.08
C LEU A 822 18.52 13.21 17.56
N VAL A 823 17.70 13.78 18.44
CA VAL A 823 17.95 13.78 19.90
C VAL A 823 17.61 12.43 20.54
N ASP A 824 16.53 11.77 20.07
CA ASP A 824 16.09 10.46 20.56
C ASP A 824 16.64 9.31 19.70
N GLN A 825 17.40 8.39 20.31
CA GLN A 825 18.07 7.28 19.62
C GLN A 825 17.19 6.03 19.36
N SER A 826 15.88 6.09 19.65
CA SER A 826 14.97 4.94 19.56
C SER A 826 13.85 5.14 18.52
N LEU A 827 14.26 5.43 17.29
CA LEU A 827 13.39 5.62 16.12
C LEU A 827 13.35 4.36 15.25
N ASP A 828 12.21 4.06 14.64
CA ASP A 828 12.05 2.84 13.83
C ASP A 828 12.42 3.08 12.35
N THR A 829 12.91 2.03 11.69
CA THR A 829 13.53 2.04 10.35
C THR A 829 12.56 2.26 9.18
N GLN A 830 11.33 2.71 9.46
CA GLN A 830 10.25 2.91 8.48
C GLN A 830 9.41 4.17 8.76
N GLU A 831 9.92 5.11 9.56
CA GLU A 831 9.25 6.37 9.89
C GLU A 831 9.78 7.52 9.02
N ILE A 832 8.90 8.44 8.61
CA ILE A 832 9.25 9.60 7.78
C ILE A 832 9.28 10.84 8.66
N LEU A 833 10.36 11.63 8.60
CA LEU A 833 10.51 12.87 9.35
C LEU A 833 10.10 14.06 8.48
N GLN A 834 8.93 14.64 8.75
CA GLN A 834 8.49 15.90 8.15
C GLN A 834 8.99 17.07 9.02
N VAL A 835 9.65 18.06 8.43
CA VAL A 835 10.14 19.25 9.16
C VAL A 835 10.20 20.49 8.27
N GLN A 836 9.96 21.67 8.85
CA GLN A 836 10.24 22.95 8.21
C GLN A 836 11.65 23.40 8.60
N LEU A 837 12.48 23.70 7.60
CA LEU A 837 13.85 24.16 7.80
C LEU A 837 14.06 25.54 7.15
N PRO A 838 14.89 26.42 7.76
CA PRO A 838 15.38 27.63 7.10
C PRO A 838 16.37 27.24 6.00
N ALA A 839 15.88 27.06 4.78
CA ALA A 839 16.70 26.91 3.59
C ALA A 839 17.35 28.25 3.25
N THR A 840 18.60 28.21 2.78
CA THR A 840 19.32 29.38 2.28
C THR A 840 19.49 29.23 0.77
N ARG A 841 19.18 30.29 0.02
CA ARG A 841 19.40 30.37 -1.43
C ARG A 841 19.99 31.73 -1.79
N ALA A 842 20.82 31.77 -2.82
CA ALA A 842 21.25 33.04 -3.39
C ALA A 842 20.15 33.65 -4.28
N THR A 843 20.33 34.89 -4.74
CA THR A 843 19.55 35.43 -5.84
C THR A 843 20.29 36.59 -6.51
N LEU A 844 20.13 36.74 -7.81
CA LEU A 844 20.59 37.90 -8.56
C LEU A 844 19.49 38.97 -8.62
N ASN A 845 19.85 40.22 -8.34
CA ASN A 845 19.07 41.40 -8.67
C ASN A 845 19.68 42.02 -9.94
N CYS A 846 19.15 41.65 -11.11
CA CYS A 846 19.71 42.03 -12.41
C CYS A 846 18.99 43.24 -13.03
N THR A 847 19.79 44.17 -13.56
CA THR A 847 19.35 45.27 -14.41
C THR A 847 19.73 45.02 -15.87
N VAL A 848 18.88 45.42 -16.81
CA VAL A 848 19.13 45.28 -18.26
C VAL A 848 19.81 46.55 -18.78
N VAL A 849 20.98 46.42 -19.41
CA VAL A 849 21.68 47.56 -20.01
C VAL A 849 20.93 48.04 -21.26
N PRO A 850 20.66 49.36 -21.41
CA PRO A 850 20.02 49.90 -22.61
C PRO A 850 20.86 49.67 -23.87
N SER A 851 20.22 49.48 -25.01
CA SER A 851 20.90 49.20 -26.30
C SER A 851 21.82 50.33 -26.78
N GLN A 852 21.77 51.53 -26.17
CA GLN A 852 22.71 52.62 -26.43
C GLN A 852 24.07 52.42 -25.76
N GLY A 853 24.14 51.62 -24.69
CA GLY A 853 25.36 51.29 -23.97
C GLY A 853 26.07 50.03 -24.49
N ILE A 854 25.53 49.37 -25.53
CA ILE A 854 26.11 48.14 -26.10
C ILE A 854 26.69 48.46 -27.48
N THR A 855 28.02 48.40 -27.59
CA THR A 855 28.74 48.53 -28.86
C THR A 855 29.27 47.17 -29.29
N VAL A 856 29.04 46.79 -30.55
CA VAL A 856 29.51 45.53 -31.14
C VAL A 856 30.38 45.84 -32.36
N SER A 857 31.49 45.14 -32.50
CA SER A 857 32.35 45.18 -33.70
C SER A 857 32.80 43.77 -34.06
N THR A 858 32.50 43.35 -35.29
CA THR A 858 32.83 42.02 -35.81
C THR A 858 34.00 42.06 -36.78
N SER A 859 34.82 40.99 -36.81
CA SER A 859 35.95 40.87 -37.74
C SER A 859 36.19 39.43 -38.19
N ASN A 860 36.98 39.25 -39.24
CA ASN A 860 37.38 37.94 -39.77
C ASN A 860 38.87 37.70 -39.46
N GLN A 861 39.19 36.62 -38.74
CA GLN A 861 40.52 36.30 -38.23
C GLN A 861 40.93 34.89 -38.70
N GLY A 862 41.55 34.80 -39.90
CA GLY A 862 42.12 33.55 -40.41
C GLY A 862 41.09 32.43 -40.64
N SER A 863 41.01 31.48 -39.70
CA SER A 863 40.08 30.33 -39.71
C SER A 863 38.82 30.54 -38.85
N GLY A 864 38.61 31.72 -38.29
CA GLY A 864 37.46 32.05 -37.44
C GLY A 864 36.89 33.46 -37.70
N GLY A 865 35.69 33.68 -37.18
CA GLY A 865 35.13 35.02 -36.96
C GLY A 865 35.43 35.50 -35.54
N GLN A 866 35.29 36.80 -35.31
CA GLN A 866 35.50 37.41 -34.00
C GLN A 866 34.44 38.48 -33.74
N ALA A 867 33.87 38.53 -32.54
CA ALA A 867 32.89 39.53 -32.12
C ALA A 867 33.31 40.16 -30.79
N ASN A 868 33.84 41.38 -30.86
CA ASN A 868 34.14 42.19 -29.68
C ASN A 868 32.89 42.99 -29.28
N VAL A 869 32.47 42.83 -28.03
CA VAL A 869 31.30 43.47 -27.44
C VAL A 869 31.75 44.31 -26.26
N THR A 870 31.47 45.61 -26.29
CA THR A 870 31.76 46.57 -25.21
C THR A 870 30.45 47.08 -24.64
N VAL A 871 30.34 47.06 -23.30
CA VAL A 871 29.15 47.42 -22.55
C VAL A 871 29.50 48.54 -21.58
N GLU A 872 28.83 49.69 -21.72
CA GLU A 872 28.92 50.85 -20.83
C GLU A 872 27.57 51.03 -20.11
N THR A 873 27.57 51.13 -18.79
CA THR A 873 26.36 51.39 -18.01
C THR A 873 26.62 52.23 -16.77
N LEU A 874 25.58 52.93 -16.30
CA LEU A 874 25.58 53.61 -15.02
C LEU A 874 25.52 52.61 -13.86
N LEU A 875 26.22 52.92 -12.77
CA LEU A 875 26.15 52.21 -11.49
C LEU A 875 25.01 52.78 -10.60
N PRO A 876 24.57 52.04 -9.56
CA PRO A 876 23.63 52.56 -8.56
C PRO A 876 24.14 53.81 -7.83
N GLU A 877 23.25 54.68 -7.33
CA GLU A 877 23.64 55.92 -6.61
C GLU A 877 24.47 55.63 -5.33
N ASP A 878 24.32 54.45 -4.73
CA ASP A 878 25.08 54.00 -3.56
C ASP A 878 26.46 53.37 -3.91
N CYS A 879 26.80 53.20 -5.19
CA CYS A 879 28.04 52.59 -5.69
C CYS A 879 28.69 53.45 -6.80
N LEU A 880 29.49 54.45 -6.41
CA LEU A 880 30.15 55.37 -7.35
C LEU A 880 31.66 55.09 -7.46
N PHE A 881 32.01 53.82 -7.65
CA PHE A 881 33.40 53.32 -7.71
C PHE A 881 33.82 52.82 -9.10
N GLY A 882 33.22 53.36 -10.16
CA GLY A 882 33.55 53.01 -11.55
C GLY A 882 34.82 53.65 -12.08
N GLY A 883 35.21 53.27 -13.30
CA GLY A 883 36.34 53.85 -14.03
C GLY A 883 37.72 53.52 -13.45
N PRO A 884 38.82 53.86 -14.16
CA PRO A 884 40.18 53.44 -13.77
C PRO A 884 40.64 54.01 -12.42
N GLU A 885 40.16 55.20 -12.04
CA GLU A 885 40.45 55.82 -10.74
C GLU A 885 39.48 55.37 -9.62
N GLY A 886 38.48 54.52 -9.90
CA GLY A 886 37.51 54.04 -8.91
C GLY A 886 36.61 55.13 -8.32
N ASN A 887 36.19 56.10 -9.13
CA ASN A 887 35.39 57.28 -8.73
C ASN A 887 34.28 57.69 -9.72
N ASP A 888 34.14 57.00 -10.86
CA ASP A 888 33.17 57.34 -11.91
C ASP A 888 31.77 56.73 -11.64
N PRO A 889 30.68 57.37 -12.13
CA PRO A 889 29.31 56.88 -11.99
C PRO A 889 28.94 55.76 -12.97
N SER A 890 29.91 55.27 -13.75
CA SER A 890 29.72 54.32 -14.84
C SER A 890 30.82 53.26 -14.87
N ILE A 891 30.44 52.03 -15.21
CA ILE A 891 31.36 50.92 -15.46
C ILE A 891 31.35 50.59 -16.96
N THR A 892 32.52 50.26 -17.50
CA THR A 892 32.69 49.72 -18.85
C THR A 892 33.36 48.36 -18.75
N PHE A 893 32.77 47.35 -19.41
CA PHE A 893 33.33 46.00 -19.50
C PHE A 893 33.19 45.47 -20.93
N ASN A 894 34.07 44.58 -21.35
CA ASN A 894 34.06 44.05 -22.72
C ASN A 894 34.52 42.59 -22.78
N ASN A 895 34.00 41.84 -23.75
CA ASN A 895 34.50 40.51 -24.11
C ASN A 895 34.69 40.37 -25.62
N ASN A 896 35.58 39.48 -26.02
CA ASN A 896 36.03 39.26 -27.38
C ASN A 896 35.81 37.80 -27.82
N PHE A 897 34.58 37.50 -28.26
CA PHE A 897 34.15 36.15 -28.62
C PHE A 897 34.86 35.64 -29.88
N GLN A 898 35.35 34.39 -29.84
CA GLN A 898 35.98 33.69 -30.96
C GLN A 898 34.98 32.70 -31.58
N MET A 899 34.61 32.91 -32.84
CA MET A 899 33.57 32.14 -33.55
C MET A 899 34.20 31.14 -34.52
N SER A 900 34.04 29.83 -34.27
CA SER A 900 34.64 28.78 -35.10
C SER A 900 33.89 28.57 -36.42
N LEU A 901 34.59 28.71 -37.56
CA LEU A 901 34.01 28.57 -38.92
C LEU A 901 34.22 27.16 -39.51
N LEU A 902 34.13 26.12 -38.68
CA LEU A 902 34.55 24.77 -39.10
C LEU A 902 33.51 24.07 -40.00
N LYS A 903 33.86 24.02 -41.30
CA LYS A 903 33.22 23.25 -42.40
C LYS A 903 31.76 23.56 -42.76
N THR A 904 31.01 24.34 -41.99
CA THR A 904 29.67 24.82 -42.37
C THR A 904 29.70 26.30 -42.76
N THR A 905 28.82 26.72 -43.66
CA THR A 905 28.84 28.05 -44.30
C THR A 905 28.09 29.11 -43.49
N LEU A 906 28.29 29.13 -42.17
CA LEU A 906 27.56 29.99 -41.23
C LEU A 906 28.52 31.02 -40.64
N ASN A 907 28.31 32.28 -40.99
CA ASN A 907 28.99 33.43 -40.38
C ASN A 907 28.31 33.84 -39.05
N GLU A 908 27.57 32.94 -38.41
CA GLU A 908 26.49 33.30 -37.47
C GLU A 908 26.53 32.37 -36.26
N SER A 909 26.50 32.95 -35.04
CA SER A 909 26.77 32.21 -33.80
C SER A 909 25.99 32.79 -32.62
N TYR A 910 25.66 31.94 -31.64
CA TYR A 910 25.28 32.38 -30.30
C TYR A 910 26.55 32.57 -29.47
N CYS A 911 26.61 33.68 -28.74
CA CYS A 911 27.73 33.99 -27.86
C CYS A 911 27.22 34.41 -26.47
N GLY A 912 27.92 33.98 -25.42
CA GLY A 912 27.48 34.07 -24.03
C GLY A 912 28.67 34.09 -23.08
N ILE A 913 28.70 35.01 -22.12
CA ILE A 913 29.70 35.03 -21.03
C ILE A 913 29.15 35.64 -19.73
N VAL A 914 29.53 35.07 -18.58
CA VAL A 914 29.54 35.73 -17.26
C VAL A 914 30.90 36.41 -17.01
N LEU A 915 30.88 37.64 -16.51
CA LEU A 915 32.07 38.43 -16.23
C LEU A 915 32.05 38.91 -14.78
N ASP A 916 33.19 38.78 -14.09
CA ASP A 916 33.42 39.51 -12.85
C ASP A 916 33.49 41.02 -13.15
N LEU A 917 32.68 41.83 -12.48
CA LEU A 917 32.74 43.29 -12.55
C LEU A 917 33.55 43.81 -11.37
N HIS A 918 34.76 44.29 -11.58
CA HIS A 918 35.55 44.94 -10.53
C HIS A 918 35.26 46.46 -10.47
N VAL A 919 35.10 46.99 -9.26
CA VAL A 919 34.79 48.41 -8.99
C VAL A 919 35.70 48.98 -7.89
N ALA A 920 37.00 48.97 -8.17
CA ALA A 920 38.05 49.54 -7.32
C ALA A 920 39.14 50.19 -8.22
N PRO A 921 39.97 51.11 -7.70
CA PRO A 921 41.03 51.76 -8.48
C PRO A 921 42.10 50.75 -8.93
N SER A 922 42.11 50.44 -10.23
CA SER A 922 43.05 49.51 -10.87
C SER A 922 44.46 50.10 -10.96
N PHE A 923 45.48 49.34 -10.53
CA PHE A 923 46.89 49.76 -10.60
C PHE A 923 47.53 49.55 -12.00
N GLY A 924 46.80 49.85 -13.08
CA GLY A 924 47.28 49.65 -14.46
C GLY A 924 46.49 50.45 -15.51
N ASP A 925 47.15 50.79 -16.62
CA ASP A 925 46.61 51.64 -17.71
C ASP A 925 45.75 50.85 -18.72
N SER A 926 45.04 49.82 -18.23
CA SER A 926 44.02 49.04 -18.94
C SER A 926 43.27 48.14 -17.97
N ILE A 927 41.93 48.11 -18.05
CA ILE A 927 41.16 46.96 -17.55
C ILE A 927 41.35 45.82 -18.56
N GLY A 928 42.47 45.12 -18.42
CA GLY A 928 42.74 43.89 -19.16
C GLY A 928 41.88 42.79 -18.60
N PHE A 929 40.78 42.46 -19.29
CA PHE A 929 40.02 41.24 -19.03
C PHE A 929 40.84 40.03 -19.50
N GLU A 930 41.86 39.68 -18.72
CA GLU A 930 42.80 38.57 -18.97
C GLU A 930 42.11 37.23 -18.69
N SER A 931 41.30 36.80 -19.66
CA SER A 931 40.78 35.43 -19.78
C SER A 931 41.93 34.43 -19.78
N TYR A 932 42.19 33.81 -18.62
CA TYR A 932 43.05 32.64 -18.41
C TYR A 932 44.36 32.61 -19.23
N GLY A 933 45.43 33.23 -18.72
CA GLY A 933 46.76 33.07 -19.30
C GLY A 933 47.87 33.95 -18.74
N ASP A 934 47.57 35.20 -18.40
CA ASP A 934 48.55 36.16 -17.88
C ASP A 934 48.46 36.34 -16.35
N GLY A 935 49.61 36.43 -15.69
CA GLY A 935 49.78 36.06 -14.28
C GLY A 935 49.42 37.10 -13.22
N VAL A 936 48.31 37.84 -13.36
CA VAL A 936 48.00 39.02 -12.50
C VAL A 936 46.68 38.90 -11.71
N GLY A 937 45.98 37.75 -11.75
CA GLY A 937 44.69 37.56 -11.06
C GLY A 937 44.72 37.49 -9.51
N SER A 938 45.89 37.35 -8.88
CA SER A 938 46.02 36.88 -7.49
C SER A 938 46.19 37.94 -6.40
N SER A 939 46.02 39.24 -6.71
CA SER A 939 46.33 40.33 -5.77
C SER A 939 45.27 41.44 -5.62
N GLU A 940 44.19 41.40 -6.40
CA GLU A 940 43.07 42.34 -6.27
C GLU A 940 42.07 41.85 -5.20
N ALA A 941 41.46 42.79 -4.48
CA ALA A 941 40.52 42.48 -3.41
C ALA A 941 39.07 42.30 -3.93
N ASP A 942 38.26 41.55 -3.19
CA ASP A 942 36.81 41.47 -3.42
C ASP A 942 36.17 42.89 -3.39
N ASN A 943 35.10 43.10 -4.14
CA ASN A 943 34.45 44.41 -4.28
C ASN A 943 33.95 45.02 -2.94
N PRO A 944 33.78 46.36 -2.86
CA PRO A 944 32.96 46.97 -1.82
C PRO A 944 31.52 46.42 -1.86
N SER A 945 30.95 46.13 -0.69
CA SER A 945 29.57 45.66 -0.56
C SER A 945 28.56 46.73 -0.98
N GLY A 946 27.45 46.29 -1.58
CA GLY A 946 26.43 47.18 -2.18
C GLY A 946 26.61 47.46 -3.67
N CYS A 947 27.77 47.13 -4.24
CA CYS A 947 28.00 47.22 -5.68
C CYS A 947 27.55 45.95 -6.45
N PRO A 948 27.17 46.05 -7.74
CA PRO A 948 27.05 44.88 -8.61
C PRO A 948 28.44 44.28 -8.86
N SER A 949 28.54 42.95 -8.85
CA SER A 949 29.80 42.22 -9.05
C SER A 949 29.80 41.28 -10.26
N LEU A 950 28.64 41.09 -10.92
CA LEU A 950 28.51 40.19 -12.07
C LEU A 950 27.85 40.89 -13.26
N GLY A 951 28.48 40.75 -14.42
CA GLY A 951 27.96 41.14 -15.72
C GLY A 951 27.67 39.91 -16.56
N PHE A 952 26.62 39.95 -17.37
CA PHE A 952 26.33 38.88 -18.34
C PHE A 952 26.15 39.49 -19.72
N ILE A 953 26.74 38.89 -20.74
CA ILE A 953 26.52 39.26 -22.15
C ILE A 953 26.00 38.02 -22.86
N PHE A 954 24.82 38.11 -23.50
CA PHE A 954 24.26 37.02 -24.30
C PHE A 954 23.64 37.56 -25.59
N GLY A 955 23.87 36.91 -26.73
CA GLY A 955 23.31 37.37 -28.00
C GLY A 955 23.54 36.44 -29.18
N TYR A 956 22.96 36.84 -30.32
CA TYR A 956 23.24 36.26 -31.63
C TYR A 956 24.03 37.25 -32.47
N PHE A 957 25.13 36.79 -33.06
CA PHE A 957 26.12 37.63 -33.73
C PHE A 957 26.43 37.11 -35.14
N THR A 958 26.53 38.02 -36.10
CA THR A 958 26.78 37.73 -37.52
C THR A 958 28.06 38.44 -37.97
N VAL A 959 29.07 37.69 -38.42
CA VAL A 959 30.38 38.24 -38.81
C VAL A 959 30.23 39.11 -40.07
N GLY A 960 30.48 40.41 -39.92
CA GLY A 960 30.33 41.41 -40.97
C GLY A 960 29.02 42.21 -40.91
N ASP A 961 28.16 42.01 -39.91
CA ASP A 961 27.00 42.86 -39.64
C ASP A 961 27.06 43.47 -38.24
N ASP A 962 27.73 44.62 -38.14
CA ASP A 962 27.83 45.42 -36.92
C ASP A 962 26.53 46.22 -36.62
N THR A 963 25.43 45.98 -37.36
CA THR A 963 24.20 46.78 -37.28
C THR A 963 22.98 46.02 -36.74
N ASN A 964 22.93 44.70 -36.94
CA ASN A 964 21.82 43.84 -36.52
C ASN A 964 22.02 43.25 -35.10
N ILE A 965 22.26 44.13 -34.13
CA ILE A 965 22.68 43.76 -32.77
C ILE A 965 21.50 43.14 -31.98
N ASN A 966 21.46 41.81 -31.91
CA ASN A 966 20.57 41.03 -31.03
C ASN A 966 21.27 40.63 -29.70
N ALA A 967 22.14 41.50 -29.18
CA ALA A 967 22.81 41.33 -27.90
C ALA A 967 21.98 41.90 -26.75
N THR A 968 22.02 41.22 -25.61
CA THR A 968 21.50 41.68 -24.31
C THR A 968 22.64 41.64 -23.31
N ALA A 969 22.83 42.72 -22.55
CA ALA A 969 23.74 42.73 -21.42
C ALA A 969 22.95 42.96 -20.12
N LEU A 970 23.34 42.25 -19.06
CA LEU A 970 22.81 42.37 -17.71
C LEU A 970 23.92 42.80 -16.76
N VAL A 971 23.59 43.62 -15.75
CA VAL A 971 24.46 43.90 -14.61
C VAL A 971 23.70 43.58 -13.34
N CYS A 972 24.28 42.71 -12.52
CA CYS A 972 23.58 42.03 -11.43
C CYS A 972 24.30 42.20 -10.08
N SER A 973 23.51 42.46 -9.05
CA SER A 973 23.92 42.42 -7.64
C SER A 973 23.56 41.07 -7.03
N GLN A 974 24.49 40.43 -6.33
CA GLN A 974 24.26 39.18 -5.63
C GLN A 974 23.64 39.43 -4.25
N LEU A 975 22.64 38.64 -3.88
CA LEU A 975 21.92 38.70 -2.60
C LEU A 975 21.72 37.29 -2.04
N MET A 976 21.40 37.19 -0.75
CA MET A 976 21.12 35.91 -0.07
C MET A 976 19.79 35.96 0.68
N GLU A 977 18.98 34.93 0.48
CA GLU A 977 17.63 34.76 1.03
C GLU A 977 17.56 33.54 1.98
N GLU A 978 16.96 33.72 3.16
CA GLU A 978 16.40 32.62 3.95
C GLU A 978 14.93 32.43 3.57
N VAL A 979 14.53 31.18 3.30
CA VAL A 979 13.14 30.78 3.04
C VAL A 979 12.83 29.51 3.83
N GLN A 980 11.62 29.39 4.40
CA GLN A 980 11.22 28.17 5.08
C GLN A 980 10.82 27.11 4.03
N ALA A 981 11.50 25.96 4.04
CA ALA A 981 11.18 24.84 3.17
C ALA A 981 10.53 23.70 3.95
N GLU A 982 9.38 23.19 3.49
CA GLU A 982 8.82 21.93 4.00
C GLU A 982 9.59 20.77 3.38
N THR A 983 10.18 19.94 4.23
CA THR A 983 11.06 18.83 3.85
C THR A 983 10.61 17.51 4.47
N TYR A 984 10.89 16.42 3.77
CA TYR A 984 10.56 15.05 4.17
C TYR A 984 11.83 14.20 4.11
N PHE A 985 12.29 13.69 5.24
CA PHE A 985 13.48 12.84 5.33
C PHE A 985 13.11 11.37 5.62
N LEU A 986 13.84 10.46 5.00
CA LEU A 986 13.76 9.01 5.22
C LEU A 986 14.70 8.60 6.36
N LEU A 987 14.17 7.91 7.38
CA LEU A 987 14.96 7.37 8.48
C LEU A 987 15.44 5.94 8.16
N PRO A 988 16.66 5.54 8.57
CA PRO A 988 17.60 6.29 9.43
C PRO A 988 18.63 7.15 8.66
N SER A 989 18.65 7.14 7.32
CA SER A 989 19.75 7.71 6.52
C SER A 989 19.75 9.23 6.38
N LEU A 990 18.63 9.89 6.72
CA LEU A 990 18.39 11.32 6.56
C LEU A 990 18.55 11.80 5.11
N ASP A 991 18.20 10.95 4.16
CA ASP A 991 18.04 11.32 2.75
C ASP A 991 16.65 11.97 2.53
N LEU A 992 16.53 12.87 1.55
CA LEU A 992 15.25 13.47 1.16
C LEU A 992 14.36 12.45 0.43
N ASP A 993 13.04 12.45 0.71
CA ASP A 993 12.05 11.63 0.01
C ASP A 993 11.89 12.10 -1.45
N PRO A 994 12.33 11.34 -2.47
CA PRO A 994 12.23 11.78 -3.87
C PRO A 994 10.79 11.84 -4.38
N SER A 995 9.82 11.27 -3.64
CA SER A 995 8.38 11.41 -3.94
C SER A 995 7.73 12.64 -3.28
N LYS A 996 8.50 13.39 -2.46
CA LYS A 996 8.14 14.67 -1.83
C LYS A 996 9.37 15.58 -1.71
N PRO A 997 9.88 16.15 -2.82
CA PRO A 997 11.01 17.07 -2.77
C PRO A 997 10.72 18.31 -1.89
N PRO A 998 11.76 18.97 -1.36
CA PRO A 998 11.63 20.25 -0.64
C PRO A 998 10.78 21.27 -1.38
N VAL A 999 9.83 21.90 -0.68
CA VAL A 999 9.01 23.00 -1.23
C VAL A 999 9.23 24.26 -0.39
N PRO A 1000 9.78 25.35 -0.96
CA PRO A 1000 9.93 26.63 -0.27
C PRO A 1000 8.60 27.40 -0.18
N ASP A 1001 8.30 27.97 0.98
CA ASP A 1001 7.21 28.92 1.16
C ASP A 1001 7.71 30.34 0.84
N GLU A 1002 7.50 30.77 -0.41
CA GLU A 1002 7.84 32.11 -0.91
C GLU A 1002 7.25 33.27 -0.09
N SER A 1003 6.23 33.03 0.76
CA SER A 1003 5.70 34.06 1.67
C SER A 1003 6.58 34.32 2.91
N THR A 1004 7.59 33.47 3.15
CA THR A 1004 8.47 33.52 4.32
C THR A 1004 9.86 34.12 4.05
N VAL A 1005 10.15 34.50 2.79
CA VAL A 1005 11.45 34.97 2.31
C VAL A 1005 11.96 36.19 3.10
N LYS A 1006 13.24 36.13 3.51
CA LYS A 1006 13.97 37.23 4.17
C LYS A 1006 15.35 37.36 3.56
N TYR A 1007 15.79 38.59 3.29
CA TYR A 1007 17.20 38.86 3.00
C TYR A 1007 18.03 38.70 4.28
N LEU A 1008 19.14 37.94 4.18
CA LEU A 1008 20.03 37.64 5.31
C LEU A 1008 21.05 38.75 5.57
N ALA A 1009 21.51 39.42 4.50
CA ALA A 1009 22.18 40.71 4.60
C ALA A 1009 21.15 41.82 4.87
N ASN A 1010 21.59 43.00 5.34
CA ASN A 1010 20.73 44.19 5.22
C ASN A 1010 20.41 44.40 3.74
N GLN A 1011 19.22 44.92 3.44
CA GLN A 1011 18.64 44.97 2.07
C GLN A 1011 19.44 45.83 1.06
N THR A 1012 20.53 46.45 1.49
CA THR A 1012 21.49 47.25 0.72
C THR A 1012 22.77 46.50 0.33
N ASP A 1013 23.14 45.46 1.08
CA ASP A 1013 24.53 44.98 1.11
C ASP A 1013 24.73 43.85 0.08
N ALA A 1014 24.81 44.22 -1.20
CA ALA A 1014 25.14 43.29 -2.28
C ALA A 1014 26.46 42.57 -2.00
N LEU A 1015 26.46 41.25 -2.23
CA LEU A 1015 27.58 40.36 -1.92
C LEU A 1015 28.67 40.48 -3.00
N PRO A 1016 29.94 40.64 -2.62
CA PRO A 1016 31.00 41.04 -3.54
C PRO A 1016 31.64 39.87 -4.30
N TYR A 1017 31.08 38.66 -4.20
CA TYR A 1017 31.72 37.45 -4.72
C TYR A 1017 32.01 37.57 -6.22
N ARG A 1018 33.21 37.13 -6.58
CA ARG A 1018 33.69 36.89 -7.92
C ARG A 1018 33.63 35.39 -8.19
N ILE A 1019 32.97 34.99 -9.27
CA ILE A 1019 32.69 33.56 -9.57
C ILE A 1019 33.05 33.17 -11.00
N GLN A 1020 33.46 34.12 -11.86
CA GLN A 1020 33.81 33.79 -13.25
C GLN A 1020 34.90 32.71 -13.31
N VAL A 1021 35.97 32.84 -12.51
CA VAL A 1021 37.09 31.88 -12.51
C VAL A 1021 36.66 30.47 -12.11
N ALA A 1022 35.67 30.31 -11.24
CA ALA A 1022 35.12 29.00 -10.90
C ALA A 1022 34.33 28.38 -12.07
N PHE A 1023 33.61 29.20 -12.86
CA PHE A 1023 32.97 28.71 -14.08
C PHE A 1023 33.96 28.41 -15.20
N ASP A 1024 34.93 29.28 -15.44
CA ASP A 1024 35.95 29.11 -16.49
C ASP A 1024 36.95 27.98 -16.16
N GLY A 1025 37.20 27.69 -14.87
CA GLY A 1025 38.21 26.75 -14.39
C GLY A 1025 37.71 25.41 -13.82
N GLU A 1026 36.61 25.38 -13.05
CA GLU A 1026 36.15 24.17 -12.33
C GLU A 1026 34.97 23.44 -13.01
N VAL A 1027 34.25 24.11 -13.91
CA VAL A 1027 33.13 23.54 -14.69
C VAL A 1027 33.68 22.86 -15.97
N THR A 1028 34.69 22.01 -15.78
CA THR A 1028 35.52 21.38 -16.83
C THR A 1028 34.82 20.28 -17.63
N ALA A 1029 33.68 19.76 -17.15
CA ALA A 1029 33.04 18.58 -17.72
C ALA A 1029 32.69 18.74 -19.22
N TYR A 1030 32.15 19.89 -19.62
CA TYR A 1030 31.85 20.23 -21.03
C TYR A 1030 33.09 20.30 -21.95
N ASN A 1031 34.29 20.44 -21.38
CA ASN A 1031 35.55 20.47 -22.12
C ASN A 1031 36.07 19.06 -22.45
N GLY A 1032 35.60 18.03 -21.71
CA GLY A 1032 35.99 16.63 -21.87
C GLY A 1032 34.92 15.74 -22.52
N THR A 1033 33.67 16.20 -22.68
CA THR A 1033 32.63 15.42 -23.38
C THR A 1033 32.62 15.69 -24.89
N GLY A 1034 32.50 14.62 -25.68
CA GLY A 1034 32.42 14.68 -27.14
C GLY A 1034 31.19 15.42 -27.72
N ALA A 1035 30.39 16.05 -26.86
CA ALA A 1035 29.41 17.05 -27.23
C ALA A 1035 30.07 18.29 -27.87
N PHE A 1036 31.29 18.65 -27.44
CA PHE A 1036 32.07 19.76 -28.00
C PHE A 1036 33.42 19.30 -28.56
N GLN A 1037 33.42 18.87 -29.82
CA GLN A 1037 34.66 18.90 -30.60
C GLN A 1037 35.09 20.36 -30.84
N PRO A 1038 36.40 20.68 -30.84
CA PRO A 1038 36.93 21.98 -31.24
C PRO A 1038 36.56 22.26 -32.70
N GLY A 1039 35.47 23.00 -32.90
CA GLY A 1039 34.77 23.10 -34.19
C GLY A 1039 33.25 23.30 -34.12
N SER A 1040 32.64 23.17 -32.94
CA SER A 1040 31.25 23.57 -32.71
C SER A 1040 31.06 25.10 -32.89
N PRO A 1041 29.94 25.59 -33.48
CA PRO A 1041 29.79 26.98 -33.92
C PRO A 1041 29.16 27.93 -32.88
N THR A 1042 29.45 27.79 -31.58
CA THR A 1042 28.96 28.72 -30.53
C THR A 1042 30.07 29.15 -29.57
N ALA A 1043 30.19 30.45 -29.32
CA ALA A 1043 31.16 31.04 -28.40
C ALA A 1043 30.51 31.30 -27.03
N LEU A 1044 30.15 30.21 -26.34
CA LEU A 1044 29.52 30.22 -25.02
C LEU A 1044 30.57 29.81 -23.97
N ASP A 1045 30.59 30.49 -22.85
CA ASP A 1045 31.31 30.06 -21.64
C ASP A 1045 30.63 28.86 -20.95
N PRO A 1046 31.26 28.22 -19.94
CA PRO A 1046 30.65 27.11 -19.22
C PRO A 1046 29.32 27.47 -18.53
N PHE A 1047 29.15 28.72 -18.07
CA PHE A 1047 27.89 29.20 -17.48
C PHE A 1047 26.73 29.14 -18.48
N PHE A 1048 26.88 29.71 -19.68
CA PHE A 1048 25.84 29.66 -20.71
C PHE A 1048 25.72 28.29 -21.38
N GLN A 1049 26.76 27.45 -21.34
CA GLN A 1049 26.64 26.04 -21.70
C GLN A 1049 25.71 25.30 -20.73
N SER A 1050 25.90 25.41 -19.41
CA SER A 1050 24.96 24.83 -18.42
C SER A 1050 23.55 25.41 -18.53
N LEU A 1051 23.41 26.71 -18.83
CA LEU A 1051 22.11 27.37 -18.98
C LEU A 1051 21.30 26.84 -20.18
N LEU A 1052 21.97 26.41 -21.25
CA LEU A 1052 21.31 25.93 -22.48
C LEU A 1052 21.25 24.40 -22.56
N TYR A 1053 22.20 23.69 -21.95
CA TYR A 1053 22.42 22.25 -22.10
C TYR A 1053 22.53 21.46 -20.78
N GLY A 1054 22.18 22.05 -19.63
CA GLY A 1054 22.04 21.35 -18.35
C GLY A 1054 20.78 20.48 -18.27
N GLN A 1055 20.24 20.24 -17.06
CA GLN A 1055 19.13 19.29 -16.85
C GLN A 1055 17.85 19.59 -17.68
N GLU A 1056 17.57 20.87 -17.98
CA GLU A 1056 16.52 21.27 -18.92
C GLU A 1056 17.11 22.01 -20.13
N TYR A 1057 16.92 21.46 -21.34
CA TYR A 1057 17.35 22.12 -22.58
C TYR A 1057 16.54 23.39 -22.86
N ILE A 1058 17.23 24.53 -22.99
CA ILE A 1058 16.63 25.83 -23.34
C ILE A 1058 17.04 26.23 -24.76
N ASP A 1059 16.05 26.48 -25.62
CA ASP A 1059 16.26 27.03 -26.96
C ASP A 1059 16.87 28.45 -26.90
N PRO A 1060 18.08 28.69 -27.45
CA PRO A 1060 18.73 30.01 -27.46
C PRO A 1060 17.89 31.13 -28.12
N ILE A 1061 17.04 30.79 -29.10
CA ILE A 1061 16.13 31.73 -29.77
C ILE A 1061 15.12 32.29 -28.74
N SER A 1062 14.77 31.51 -27.72
CA SER A 1062 13.79 31.89 -26.70
C SER A 1062 14.34 32.84 -25.64
N LEU A 1063 15.66 33.09 -25.61
CA LEU A 1063 16.34 33.99 -24.69
C LEU A 1063 16.85 35.28 -25.36
N THR A 1064 17.06 35.26 -26.67
CA THR A 1064 17.60 36.42 -27.41
C THR A 1064 16.56 37.50 -27.70
N GLY A 1065 17.01 38.75 -27.80
CA GLY A 1065 16.21 39.91 -28.18
C GLY A 1065 15.43 40.58 -27.02
N PRO A 1066 15.08 41.87 -27.17
CA PRO A 1066 14.61 42.72 -26.05
C PRO A 1066 13.29 42.26 -25.40
N GLY A 1067 12.46 41.51 -26.13
CA GLY A 1067 11.21 40.94 -25.61
C GLY A 1067 11.38 39.73 -24.70
N ASN A 1068 12.53 39.05 -24.74
CA ASN A 1068 12.82 37.82 -23.99
C ASN A 1068 13.69 38.05 -22.75
N THR A 1069 14.11 39.29 -22.50
CA THR A 1069 14.99 39.71 -21.38
C THR A 1069 14.56 39.16 -20.01
N GLY A 1070 13.26 39.16 -19.69
CA GLY A 1070 12.75 38.57 -18.45
C GLY A 1070 12.91 37.05 -18.34
N ARG A 1071 12.94 36.32 -19.47
CA ARG A 1071 13.22 34.88 -19.49
C ARG A 1071 14.72 34.61 -19.33
N LEU A 1072 15.57 35.43 -19.97
CA LEU A 1072 17.03 35.40 -19.77
C LEU A 1072 17.37 35.61 -18.29
N ILE A 1073 16.87 36.69 -17.66
CA ILE A 1073 17.10 36.96 -16.22
C ILE A 1073 16.68 35.76 -15.35
N ASN A 1074 15.52 35.15 -15.63
CA ASN A 1074 15.05 34.01 -14.84
C ASN A 1074 15.93 32.76 -15.01
N ALA A 1075 16.38 32.46 -16.23
CA ALA A 1075 17.29 31.34 -16.50
C ALA A 1075 18.69 31.57 -15.87
N THR A 1076 19.24 32.78 -16.02
CA THR A 1076 20.51 33.18 -15.40
C THR A 1076 20.43 33.10 -13.88
N ASN A 1077 19.34 33.55 -13.26
CA ASN A 1077 19.15 33.46 -11.81
C ASN A 1077 19.01 32.01 -11.32
N HIS A 1078 18.28 31.15 -12.05
CA HIS A 1078 18.09 29.75 -11.70
C HIS A 1078 19.41 28.96 -11.71
N ILE A 1079 20.20 29.10 -12.77
CA ILE A 1079 21.53 28.47 -12.90
C ILE A 1079 22.49 28.96 -11.80
N TYR A 1080 22.56 30.28 -11.59
CA TYR A 1080 23.34 30.88 -10.51
C TYR A 1080 22.92 30.35 -9.13
N ARG A 1081 21.61 30.19 -8.87
CA ARG A 1081 21.10 29.63 -7.62
C ARG A 1081 21.53 28.18 -7.39
N ARG A 1082 21.48 27.33 -8.42
CA ARG A 1082 21.86 25.91 -8.32
C ARG A 1082 23.37 25.74 -8.09
N TYR A 1083 24.21 26.57 -8.72
CA TYR A 1083 25.64 26.67 -8.37
C TYR A 1083 25.84 27.14 -6.93
N MET A 1084 25.21 28.26 -6.54
CA MET A 1084 25.37 28.81 -5.19
C MET A 1084 24.84 27.89 -4.08
N ALA A 1085 23.87 27.00 -4.36
CA ALA A 1085 23.45 25.96 -3.42
C ALA A 1085 24.58 24.97 -3.11
N GLN A 1086 25.47 24.68 -4.07
CA GLN A 1086 26.68 23.87 -3.86
C GLN A 1086 27.75 24.68 -3.13
N ALA A 1087 28.02 25.93 -3.54
CA ALA A 1087 29.01 26.79 -2.88
C ALA A 1087 28.65 27.14 -1.42
N LEU A 1088 27.34 27.23 -1.10
CA LEU A 1088 26.82 27.32 0.27
C LEU A 1088 27.10 26.05 1.09
N ASN A 1089 27.04 24.88 0.44
CA ASN A 1089 27.24 23.58 1.07
C ASN A 1089 28.72 23.28 1.36
N SER A 1090 29.62 23.59 0.43
CA SER A 1090 31.07 23.35 0.56
C SER A 1090 31.79 24.45 1.36
N ASN A 1091 31.70 25.72 0.95
CA ASN A 1091 32.48 26.81 1.55
C ASN A 1091 31.85 27.42 2.81
N MET A 1092 30.52 27.60 2.81
CA MET A 1092 29.85 28.50 3.76
C MET A 1092 29.27 27.79 4.99
N ARG A 1093 29.34 26.46 5.07
CA ARG A 1093 28.71 25.67 6.14
C ARG A 1093 29.58 25.63 7.40
N GLN A 1094 29.09 26.17 8.51
CA GLN A 1094 29.78 26.22 9.81
C GLN A 1094 29.02 25.41 10.87
N ASN A 1095 29.67 24.39 11.44
CA ASN A 1095 29.11 23.60 12.55
C ASN A 1095 28.84 24.46 13.80
N LEU A 1096 27.67 24.31 14.41
CA LEU A 1096 27.28 25.01 15.63
C LEU A 1096 27.85 24.33 16.88
N SER A 1097 28.25 25.11 17.89
CA SER A 1097 28.58 24.52 19.19
C SER A 1097 27.32 24.08 19.92
N SER A 1098 27.44 23.14 20.88
CA SER A 1098 26.30 22.63 21.66
C SER A 1098 25.59 23.66 22.54
N ALA A 1099 26.06 24.91 22.59
CA ALA A 1099 25.38 26.05 23.21
C ALA A 1099 24.51 26.86 22.23
N GLU A 1100 24.73 26.69 20.93
CA GLU A 1100 24.09 27.45 19.84
C GLU A 1100 23.09 26.59 19.04
N GLN A 1101 23.15 25.26 19.18
CA GLN A 1101 22.22 24.31 18.56
C GLN A 1101 20.76 24.56 18.97
N SER A 1102 20.00 25.24 18.10
CA SER A 1102 18.56 25.45 18.26
C SER A 1102 17.77 24.15 18.08
N THR A 1103 16.82 23.90 18.97
CA THR A 1103 15.81 22.84 18.79
C THR A 1103 14.74 23.27 17.79
N ILE A 1104 14.51 22.45 16.77
CA ILE A 1104 13.43 22.60 15.77
C ILE A 1104 12.38 21.53 16.05
N ASP A 1105 11.10 21.91 16.05
CA ASP A 1105 10.00 20.95 16.17
C ASP A 1105 9.73 20.28 14.81
N ALA A 1106 9.75 18.95 14.80
CA ALA A 1106 9.53 18.10 13.64
C ALA A 1106 8.39 17.11 13.90
N ILE A 1107 7.83 16.56 12.82
CA ILE A 1107 6.72 15.60 12.85
C ILE A 1107 7.21 14.25 12.32
N LEU A 1108 7.39 13.30 13.24
CA LEU A 1108 7.65 11.91 12.94
C LEU A 1108 6.35 11.22 12.51
N ILE A 1109 6.29 10.77 11.26
CA ILE A 1109 5.13 10.10 10.66
C ILE A 1109 5.40 8.59 10.58
N ASN A 1110 4.71 7.81 11.41
CA ASN A 1110 4.69 6.35 11.30
C ASN A 1110 3.52 5.92 10.39
N PRO A 1111 3.75 5.36 9.18
CA PRO A 1111 2.69 4.99 8.25
C PRO A 1111 2.00 3.65 8.60
N ASN A 1112 2.63 2.80 9.41
CA ASN A 1112 2.24 1.39 9.56
C ASN A 1112 1.33 1.10 10.78
N ARG A 1113 1.00 2.12 11.60
CA ARG A 1113 0.13 1.95 12.77
C ARG A 1113 -1.28 1.48 12.36
N SER A 1114 -1.60 0.24 12.71
CA SER A 1114 -2.94 -0.31 12.60
C SER A 1114 -3.82 0.09 13.78
N ARG A 1115 -5.08 0.44 13.49
CA ARG A 1115 -6.12 0.79 14.47
C ARG A 1115 -7.43 0.09 14.13
N LEU A 1116 -8.15 -0.33 15.16
CA LEU A 1116 -9.47 -0.93 15.01
C LEU A 1116 -10.52 0.17 14.76
N ALA A 1117 -11.17 0.14 13.60
CA ALA A 1117 -12.26 1.04 13.22
C ALA A 1117 -13.58 0.26 13.06
N GLN A 1118 -14.71 0.96 13.11
CA GLN A 1118 -16.02 0.39 12.81
C GLN A 1118 -16.33 0.49 11.31
N ASP A 1119 -16.66 -0.64 10.67
CA ASP A 1119 -17.04 -0.67 9.25
C ASP A 1119 -18.44 -0.05 9.05
N GLU A 1120 -18.50 1.00 8.22
CA GLU A 1120 -19.73 1.70 7.92
C GLU A 1120 -20.74 0.80 7.18
N VAL A 1121 -20.28 -0.07 6.29
CA VAL A 1121 -21.17 -0.94 5.48
C VAL A 1121 -21.88 -1.95 6.40
N SER A 1122 -21.12 -2.65 7.23
CA SER A 1122 -21.65 -3.59 8.24
C SER A 1122 -22.51 -2.86 9.28
N LYS A 1123 -22.13 -1.65 9.71
CA LYS A 1123 -22.94 -0.80 10.61
C LYS A 1123 -24.32 -0.50 10.02
N VAL A 1124 -24.38 -0.05 8.77
CA VAL A 1124 -25.64 0.29 8.08
C VAL A 1124 -26.50 -0.95 7.85
N ILE A 1125 -25.91 -2.09 7.45
CA ILE A 1125 -26.65 -3.34 7.30
C ILE A 1125 -27.26 -3.78 8.64
N LEU A 1126 -26.51 -3.73 9.75
CA LEU A 1126 -27.05 -4.05 11.08
C LEU A 1126 -28.19 -3.10 11.47
N GLN A 1127 -28.04 -1.79 11.27
CA GLN A 1127 -29.10 -0.82 11.56
C GLN A 1127 -30.39 -1.11 10.75
N VAL A 1128 -30.27 -1.48 9.47
CA VAL A 1128 -31.42 -1.87 8.62
C VAL A 1128 -32.07 -3.17 9.11
N LEU A 1129 -31.30 -4.21 9.43
CA LEU A 1129 -31.83 -5.47 9.96
C LEU A 1129 -32.56 -5.27 11.30
N LEU A 1130 -31.98 -4.47 12.21
CA LEU A 1130 -32.59 -4.10 13.50
C LEU A 1130 -33.88 -3.29 13.32
N ALA A 1131 -33.92 -2.36 12.37
CA ALA A 1131 -35.13 -1.59 12.05
C ALA A 1131 -36.24 -2.47 11.49
N ILE A 1132 -35.92 -3.43 10.61
CA ILE A 1132 -36.86 -4.43 10.10
C ILE A 1132 -37.40 -5.29 11.26
N MET A 1133 -36.53 -5.82 12.13
CA MET A 1133 -36.96 -6.57 13.32
C MET A 1133 -37.90 -5.75 14.21
N LEU A 1134 -37.59 -4.48 14.47
CA LEU A 1134 -38.42 -3.60 15.29
C LEU A 1134 -39.82 -3.37 14.67
N VAL A 1135 -39.88 -3.03 13.38
CA VAL A 1135 -41.16 -2.80 12.68
C VAL A 1135 -41.99 -4.09 12.61
N CYS A 1136 -41.36 -5.23 12.31
CA CYS A 1136 -42.02 -6.52 12.28
C CYS A 1136 -42.47 -6.98 13.68
N GLY A 1137 -41.66 -6.80 14.73
CA GLY A 1137 -42.01 -7.13 16.11
C GLY A 1137 -43.17 -6.30 16.65
N ALA A 1138 -43.14 -4.99 16.41
CA ALA A 1138 -44.24 -4.09 16.77
C ALA A 1138 -45.53 -4.48 16.03
N SER A 1139 -45.43 -4.78 14.73
CA SER A 1139 -46.56 -5.25 13.91
C SER A 1139 -47.12 -6.58 14.42
N ALA A 1140 -46.25 -7.55 14.74
CA ALA A 1140 -46.65 -8.84 15.28
C ALA A 1140 -47.39 -8.69 16.63
N TYR A 1141 -46.88 -7.85 17.53
CA TYR A 1141 -47.54 -7.58 18.81
C TYR A 1141 -48.90 -6.90 18.62
N LEU A 1142 -48.97 -5.84 17.80
CA LEU A 1142 -50.22 -5.11 17.52
C LEU A 1142 -51.29 -5.98 16.86
N LEU A 1143 -50.89 -6.97 16.05
CA LEU A 1143 -51.78 -7.91 15.38
C LEU A 1143 -52.12 -9.16 16.23
N SER A 1144 -51.45 -9.35 17.37
CA SER A 1144 -51.64 -10.50 18.26
C SER A 1144 -52.82 -10.33 19.21
N ASP A 1145 -53.98 -10.89 18.83
CA ASP A 1145 -55.11 -11.10 19.75
C ASP A 1145 -54.77 -12.22 20.76
N ALA A 1146 -53.99 -11.89 21.79
CA ALA A 1146 -53.76 -12.75 22.96
C ALA A 1146 -54.48 -12.24 24.22
N LYS A 1147 -55.14 -11.08 24.15
CA LYS A 1147 -55.83 -10.44 25.29
C LYS A 1147 -57.24 -11.07 25.45
N ARG A 1148 -57.37 -11.99 26.41
CA ARG A 1148 -58.60 -12.75 26.74
C ARG A 1148 -59.00 -13.78 25.66
N VAL A 1149 -58.10 -14.73 25.34
CA VAL A 1149 -58.37 -15.81 24.36
C VAL A 1149 -58.39 -17.20 24.98
N LEU A 1150 -57.49 -17.52 25.92
CA LEU A 1150 -57.44 -18.81 26.62
C LEU A 1150 -57.41 -18.62 28.15
N PRO A 1151 -58.09 -19.47 28.96
CA PRO A 1151 -58.00 -19.42 30.42
C PRO A 1151 -56.75 -20.12 30.97
N HIS A 1152 -56.18 -21.08 30.23
CA HIS A 1152 -55.02 -21.91 30.61
C HIS A 1152 -54.09 -22.17 29.41
N SER A 1153 -52.95 -22.83 29.63
CA SER A 1153 -52.00 -23.13 28.56
C SER A 1153 -52.47 -24.25 27.61
N PRO A 1154 -52.46 -24.04 26.28
CA PRO A 1154 -52.76 -25.08 25.30
C PRO A 1154 -51.56 -26.00 25.02
N THR A 1155 -50.43 -25.83 25.72
CA THR A 1155 -49.20 -26.63 25.49
C THR A 1155 -49.21 -27.99 26.17
N SER A 1156 -50.30 -28.37 26.85
CA SER A 1156 -50.48 -29.67 27.50
C SER A 1156 -51.66 -30.43 26.88
N ILE A 1157 -51.63 -31.77 26.93
CA ILE A 1157 -52.71 -32.62 26.39
C ILE A 1157 -54.04 -32.28 27.08
N ALA A 1158 -54.04 -32.16 28.41
CA ALA A 1158 -55.22 -31.73 29.18
C ALA A 1158 -55.67 -30.30 28.82
N GLY A 1159 -54.73 -29.41 28.48
CA GLY A 1159 -55.01 -28.04 28.07
C GLY A 1159 -55.79 -27.96 26.75
N ILE A 1160 -55.40 -28.71 25.72
CA ILE A 1160 -56.17 -28.78 24.47
C ILE A 1160 -57.46 -29.59 24.69
N ALA A 1161 -57.41 -30.70 25.45
CA ALA A 1161 -58.54 -31.59 25.63
C ALA A 1161 -59.70 -30.99 26.43
N SER A 1162 -59.44 -30.21 27.48
CA SER A 1162 -60.47 -29.48 28.24
C SER A 1162 -61.22 -28.45 27.40
N LEU A 1163 -60.59 -27.91 26.35
CA LEU A 1163 -61.23 -27.02 25.37
C LEU A 1163 -62.06 -27.78 24.32
N LEU A 1164 -61.87 -29.09 24.16
CA LEU A 1164 -62.56 -29.93 23.17
C LEU A 1164 -63.64 -30.85 23.77
N ALA A 1165 -63.58 -31.17 25.06
CA ALA A 1165 -64.49 -32.10 25.71
C ALA A 1165 -65.97 -31.66 25.65
N GLY A 1166 -66.87 -32.62 25.44
CA GLY A 1166 -68.32 -32.41 25.29
C GLY A 1166 -68.65 -31.45 24.15
N SER A 1167 -68.15 -31.74 22.95
CA SER A 1167 -68.29 -30.90 21.75
C SER A 1167 -68.68 -31.76 20.56
N GLU A 1168 -69.45 -31.20 19.62
CA GLU A 1168 -69.80 -31.84 18.34
C GLU A 1168 -68.59 -32.39 17.55
N LEU A 1169 -67.41 -31.77 17.77
CA LEU A 1169 -66.09 -32.21 17.27
C LEU A 1169 -65.58 -33.56 17.85
N VAL A 1170 -66.13 -33.98 18.98
CA VAL A 1170 -65.73 -35.15 19.79
C VAL A 1170 -66.89 -36.14 19.93
N ASP A 1171 -68.14 -35.66 19.94
CA ASP A 1171 -69.37 -36.44 20.06
C ASP A 1171 -69.73 -37.23 18.78
N GLY A 1172 -68.72 -37.67 18.01
CA GLY A 1172 -68.82 -38.46 16.77
C GLY A 1172 -69.42 -37.77 15.54
N SER A 1173 -70.09 -36.62 15.71
CA SER A 1173 -70.86 -35.97 14.63
C SER A 1173 -70.01 -35.36 13.52
N ALA A 1174 -68.81 -34.87 13.84
CA ALA A 1174 -67.90 -34.23 12.88
C ALA A 1174 -66.78 -35.16 12.36
N ALA A 1175 -66.51 -36.27 13.06
CA ALA A 1175 -65.53 -37.28 12.68
C ALA A 1175 -65.90 -38.64 13.32
N PRO A 1176 -66.11 -39.72 12.54
CA PRO A 1176 -66.35 -41.05 13.08
C PRO A 1176 -65.09 -41.64 13.73
N GLY A 1177 -65.27 -42.58 14.65
CA GLY A 1177 -64.16 -43.31 15.28
C GLY A 1177 -63.33 -44.12 14.28
N GLY A 1178 -62.01 -44.18 14.48
CA GLY A 1178 -61.04 -44.75 13.55
C GLY A 1178 -60.37 -43.69 12.66
N THR A 1179 -60.93 -42.47 12.56
CA THR A 1179 -60.31 -41.36 11.81
C THR A 1179 -58.96 -40.91 12.36
N GLU A 1180 -58.65 -41.23 13.62
CA GLU A 1180 -57.34 -40.99 14.23
C GLU A 1180 -56.22 -41.90 13.69
N SER A 1181 -56.56 -42.94 12.93
CA SER A 1181 -55.61 -43.80 12.21
C SER A 1181 -55.33 -43.34 10.76
N ILE A 1182 -56.15 -42.44 10.21
CA ILE A 1182 -56.09 -42.04 8.79
C ILE A 1182 -54.96 -41.04 8.53
N GLY A 1183 -54.23 -41.19 7.42
CA GLY A 1183 -53.08 -40.35 7.07
C GLY A 1183 -53.43 -38.95 6.52
N ASP A 1184 -52.49 -37.98 6.65
CA ASP A 1184 -52.69 -36.57 6.25
C ASP A 1184 -53.13 -36.33 4.79
N LYS A 1185 -52.77 -37.23 3.87
CA LYS A 1185 -53.14 -37.14 2.45
C LYS A 1185 -54.53 -37.70 2.16
N GLU A 1186 -55.04 -38.56 3.04
CA GLU A 1186 -56.26 -39.33 2.89
C GLU A 1186 -57.42 -38.65 3.62
N SER A 1187 -57.17 -38.22 4.85
CA SER A 1187 -58.03 -37.29 5.61
C SER A 1187 -58.33 -35.99 4.85
N LYS A 1188 -57.46 -35.56 3.92
CA LYS A 1188 -57.67 -34.43 3.00
C LYS A 1188 -58.36 -34.78 1.68
N ARG A 1189 -58.44 -36.06 1.30
CA ARG A 1189 -59.22 -36.55 0.15
C ARG A 1189 -60.67 -36.82 0.54
N GLU A 1190 -60.87 -37.30 1.76
CA GLU A 1190 -62.18 -37.60 2.34
C GLU A 1190 -62.92 -36.35 2.86
N GLY A 1191 -62.25 -35.19 2.87
CA GLY A 1191 -62.86 -33.92 3.29
C GLY A 1191 -63.16 -33.84 4.78
N ILE A 1192 -62.42 -34.56 5.64
CA ILE A 1192 -62.68 -34.58 7.08
C ILE A 1192 -62.52 -33.16 7.66
N PHE A 1193 -63.58 -32.65 8.29
CA PHE A 1193 -63.77 -31.26 8.73
C PHE A 1193 -63.87 -30.18 7.63
N GLU A 1194 -63.93 -30.54 6.34
CA GLU A 1194 -64.23 -29.56 5.28
C GLU A 1194 -65.71 -29.15 5.29
N GLY A 1195 -66.02 -27.95 4.79
CA GLY A 1195 -67.34 -27.31 4.93
C GLY A 1195 -67.66 -26.78 6.34
N GLY A 1196 -67.08 -27.38 7.39
CA GLY A 1196 -67.22 -26.92 8.77
C GLY A 1196 -66.65 -25.53 9.02
N LEU A 1197 -67.36 -24.74 9.82
CA LEU A 1197 -66.92 -23.45 10.38
C LEU A 1197 -66.75 -23.61 11.89
N PHE A 1198 -65.70 -23.05 12.47
CA PHE A 1198 -65.32 -23.30 13.86
C PHE A 1198 -65.12 -22.00 14.65
N GLY A 1199 -65.31 -22.08 15.97
CA GLY A 1199 -65.09 -20.98 16.89
C GLY A 1199 -64.65 -21.44 18.29
N LEU A 1200 -64.16 -20.49 19.09
CA LEU A 1200 -63.78 -20.65 20.50
C LEU A 1200 -64.54 -19.60 21.32
N GLY A 1201 -65.17 -20.04 22.42
CA GLY A 1201 -65.94 -19.17 23.31
C GLY A 1201 -66.89 -19.97 24.21
N TRP A 1202 -67.95 -19.31 24.67
CA TRP A 1202 -68.99 -19.97 25.46
C TRP A 1202 -70.07 -20.61 24.57
N TRP A 1203 -70.51 -21.80 24.95
CA TRP A 1203 -71.58 -22.57 24.31
C TRP A 1203 -72.64 -22.93 25.35
N GLU A 1204 -73.90 -23.03 24.91
CA GLU A 1204 -75.05 -23.48 25.71
C GLU A 1204 -75.52 -24.82 25.16
N GLY A 1205 -75.66 -25.84 26.01
CA GLY A 1205 -76.02 -27.19 25.57
C GLY A 1205 -77.53 -27.45 25.49
N GLY A 1206 -77.95 -28.14 24.42
CA GLY A 1206 -79.26 -28.80 24.30
C GLY A 1206 -80.45 -27.88 23.95
N GLU A 1207 -81.50 -28.52 23.42
CA GLU A 1207 -82.79 -27.87 23.19
C GLU A 1207 -83.44 -27.42 24.51
N GLU A 1208 -84.27 -26.37 24.44
CA GLU A 1208 -85.01 -25.79 25.58
C GLU A 1208 -84.17 -25.32 26.80
N GLY A 1209 -82.93 -24.89 26.57
CA GLY A 1209 -82.29 -23.84 27.39
C GLY A 1209 -81.97 -24.21 28.85
N ARG A 1210 -81.74 -25.49 29.15
CA ARG A 1210 -81.42 -25.99 30.50
C ARG A 1210 -80.08 -26.73 30.64
N GLY A 1211 -79.29 -26.86 29.57
CA GLY A 1211 -77.97 -27.49 29.64
C GLY A 1211 -76.89 -26.62 30.29
N GLU A 1212 -75.77 -27.25 30.65
CA GLU A 1212 -74.60 -26.55 31.19
C GLU A 1212 -73.97 -25.58 30.17
N LYS A 1213 -73.28 -24.56 30.69
CA LYS A 1213 -72.48 -23.62 29.89
C LYS A 1213 -71.03 -24.07 29.90
N ARG A 1214 -70.49 -24.42 28.73
CA ARG A 1214 -69.07 -24.81 28.55
C ARG A 1214 -68.29 -23.72 27.82
N PHE A 1215 -67.02 -23.52 28.19
CA PHE A 1215 -66.07 -22.75 27.39
C PHE A 1215 -65.18 -23.71 26.61
N GLY A 1216 -65.04 -23.49 25.30
CA GLY A 1216 -64.25 -24.39 24.45
C GLY A 1216 -64.42 -24.13 22.96
N ILE A 1217 -63.93 -25.07 22.16
CA ILE A 1217 -63.96 -25.08 20.70
C ILE A 1217 -65.18 -25.89 20.24
N GLY A 1218 -65.90 -25.38 19.24
CA GLY A 1218 -67.09 -26.01 18.67
C GLY A 1218 -67.39 -25.53 17.24
N VAL A 1219 -68.44 -26.09 16.65
CA VAL A 1219 -68.89 -25.78 15.28
C VAL A 1219 -69.79 -24.55 15.28
N GLY A 1220 -69.65 -23.69 14.28
CA GLY A 1220 -70.39 -22.42 14.17
C GLY A 1220 -69.73 -21.26 14.93
N LYS A 1221 -70.56 -20.48 15.65
CA LYS A 1221 -70.16 -19.19 16.25
C LYS A 1221 -70.54 -19.13 17.72
N ALA A 1222 -69.54 -19.33 18.59
CA ALA A 1222 -69.66 -19.25 20.05
C ALA A 1222 -70.16 -17.89 20.54
N GLN A 1223 -70.77 -17.87 21.73
CA GLN A 1223 -71.15 -16.64 22.42
C GLN A 1223 -69.91 -15.95 23.02
N ARG A 1224 -69.67 -14.70 22.58
CA ARG A 1224 -68.79 -13.77 23.29
C ARG A 1224 -69.59 -13.04 24.38
N ARG A 1225 -69.55 -13.56 25.62
CA ARG A 1225 -69.83 -12.71 26.80
C ARG A 1225 -68.70 -11.68 26.96
N ILE A 1226 -69.07 -10.48 27.38
CA ILE A 1226 -68.18 -9.31 27.64
C ILE A 1226 -67.50 -9.46 29.00
#